data_AF-A0A1Q3QH04-F1
#
_entry.id   AF-A0A1Q3QH04-F1
#
_cell.length_a   1.000
_cell.length_b   1.000
_cell.length_c   1.000
_cell.angle_alpha   90.00
_cell.angle_beta   90.00
_cell.angle_gamma   90.00
#
_symmetry.space_group_name_H-M   'P 1'
#
loop_
_entity.id
_entity.type
_entity.pdbx_description
1 polymer ?
#
loop_
_entity_poly.entity_id
_entity_poly.type
_entity_poly.pdbx_seq_one_letter_code
_entity_poly.pdbx_strand_id
1 'polypeptide(L)'
;MSEEDKLAAEEQMIEDEFQALINDYLNSNHRRKVEIITKAFNMAKEAHKGARRRSGEPYIMHPLAVARIVSREMGLGSTSISAALLHDVVEDTDYTVEDLRVIFGDKIAQIVDGLTKISHGMFGENVSAQAENFRKLLLTMSEDIRVILIKIADRLHNMRTLSSMTSAKQFKITGETMYIYAPLAHRLGLFAIKTELEELCFKYEHPESYAELSRKVEKSAQERYEIYESFAEPVVKALDKMNIEYEMRARVKSLYSIWKKMQAKGIDFNEVYDLFAVRIIFEIYPGMDEKKQCWDIYSAITDIYKLRPDRIRDWVSHPKANGYQALHLTVMGPDGKWIEIQIRSRRMDDIAEKGFAAHWKYKENRIEEDNELDKWLKTIQEVLANPNPNAIDFLDTVKMNLFASEIFVFTPKGEIKTLPLGATALDFAYTIHTRIGDHCLGAKVNHTLVPLSQKLKSGDQIEILTSQSQQPQSEWLNYVTTAKARTKIEAALRRQRRRISERGQKMLEEFIGKEQLDNTLYNKTLNYYKTEKREDLHYGLGNGDLKLPDSKDKLLKQRETTEPKQDNLFVRYMKQAMSGFKKAPEESKGVAVAEGNSKETVGIDNKSVYKLQEVNFKKNFIVAPCCNPLPGDDVFGFITDKNEVEVHKRSCETGIKLKSSFGERIVATEWGDYKQYSFLSSIVFTGIDRIGILNTILSKLSEDIVVNIKSVNVTSKDGIFEGTFHVHVHSVEDVNILISKIAKVDGVTTVHRALI
;
A
#
# COMPACT_ATOMS: atom_id res chain seq x y z
N MET A 1 21.50 17.82 -40.32
CA MET A 1 21.42 18.83 -39.25
C MET A 1 22.81 18.96 -38.68
N SER A 2 23.37 20.17 -38.74
CA SER A 2 24.60 20.50 -38.02
C SER A 2 24.39 20.34 -36.51
N GLU A 3 25.45 20.23 -35.71
CA GLU A 3 25.33 20.24 -34.25
C GLU A 3 24.69 21.55 -33.73
N GLU A 4 24.94 22.66 -34.43
CA GLU A 4 24.33 23.96 -34.14
C GLU A 4 22.82 23.96 -34.39
N ASP A 5 22.34 23.31 -35.45
CA ASP A 5 20.90 23.18 -35.74
C ASP A 5 20.18 22.35 -34.67
N LYS A 6 20.86 21.34 -34.10
CA LYS A 6 20.30 20.50 -33.04
C LYS A 6 20.23 21.26 -31.71
N LEU A 7 21.28 22.00 -31.36
CA LEU A 7 21.31 22.83 -30.15
C LEU A 7 20.26 23.94 -30.22
N ALA A 8 20.11 24.60 -31.37
CA ALA A 8 19.08 25.62 -31.58
C ALA A 8 17.66 25.03 -31.47
N ALA A 9 17.41 23.85 -32.03
CA ALA A 9 16.12 23.18 -31.92
C ALA A 9 15.81 22.74 -30.48
N GLU A 10 16.81 22.28 -29.72
CA GLU A 10 16.66 21.95 -28.30
C GLU A 10 16.39 23.18 -27.45
N GLU A 11 17.08 24.30 -27.69
CA GLU A 11 16.82 25.56 -26.99
C GLU A 11 15.41 26.09 -27.27
N GLN A 12 14.94 25.97 -28.52
CA GLN A 12 13.58 26.37 -28.89
C GLN A 12 12.54 25.50 -28.19
N MET A 13 12.75 24.18 -28.13
CA MET A 13 11.86 23.26 -27.41
C MET A 13 11.77 23.59 -25.91
N ILE A 14 12.91 23.90 -25.28
CA ILE A 14 12.97 24.28 -23.86
C ILE A 14 12.19 25.58 -23.62
N GLU A 15 12.35 26.57 -24.50
CA GLU A 15 11.64 27.85 -24.39
C GLU A 15 10.14 27.68 -24.60
N ASP A 16 9.72 26.89 -25.60
CA ASP A 16 8.31 26.59 -25.87
C ASP A 16 7.62 25.94 -24.66
N GLU A 17 8.28 24.97 -24.01
CA GLU A 17 7.77 24.33 -22.78
C GLU A 17 7.73 25.29 -21.59
N PHE A 18 8.70 26.20 -21.48
CA PHE A 18 8.69 27.23 -20.45
C PHE A 18 7.55 28.25 -20.66
N GLN A 19 7.31 28.66 -21.90
CA GLN A 19 6.17 29.51 -22.25
C GLN A 19 4.83 28.80 -21.98
N ALA A 20 4.75 27.49 -22.26
CA ALA A 20 3.58 26.69 -21.88
C ALA A 20 3.35 26.69 -20.36
N LEU A 21 4.41 26.54 -19.55
CA LEU A 21 4.33 26.63 -18.10
C LEU A 21 3.83 28.01 -17.62
N ILE A 22 4.34 29.09 -18.21
CA ILE A 22 3.89 30.46 -17.90
C ILE A 22 2.42 30.64 -18.26
N ASN A 23 2.00 30.18 -19.44
CA ASN A 23 0.61 30.28 -19.88
C ASN A 23 -0.33 29.48 -18.97
N ASP A 24 0.05 28.26 -18.59
CA ASP A 24 -0.67 27.44 -17.61
C ASP A 24 -0.80 28.18 -16.26
N TYR A 25 0.26 28.86 -15.82
CA TYR A 25 0.25 29.65 -14.58
C TYR A 25 -0.55 30.95 -14.69
N LEU A 26 -0.51 31.67 -15.81
CA LEU A 26 -1.26 32.92 -16.02
C LEU A 26 -2.77 32.68 -16.13
N ASN A 27 -3.16 31.52 -16.66
CA ASN A 27 -4.54 31.04 -16.71
C ASN A 27 -5.04 30.56 -15.33
N SER A 28 -4.16 30.44 -14.34
CA SER A 28 -4.54 30.16 -12.96
C SER A 28 -4.97 31.45 -12.22
N ASN A 29 -5.80 31.32 -11.19
CA ASN A 29 -6.28 32.46 -10.38
C ASN A 29 -5.25 32.92 -9.32
N HIS A 30 -3.96 32.56 -9.45
CA HIS A 30 -2.93 32.89 -8.47
C HIS A 30 -2.40 34.32 -8.62
N ARG A 31 -1.80 34.86 -7.55
CA ARG A 31 -1.05 36.13 -7.61
C ARG A 31 0.13 35.94 -8.57
N ARG A 32 0.00 36.48 -9.80
CA ARG A 32 0.86 36.28 -10.98
C ARG A 32 2.31 36.76 -10.79
N LYS A 33 3.05 36.13 -9.89
CA LYS A 33 4.48 36.40 -9.65
C LYS A 33 5.32 35.61 -10.65
N VAL A 34 5.33 36.05 -11.91
CA VAL A 34 6.07 35.38 -12.98
C VAL A 34 7.58 35.52 -12.78
N GLU A 35 8.05 36.66 -12.26
CA GLU A 35 9.48 36.97 -12.09
C GLU A 35 10.26 35.90 -11.30
N ILE A 36 9.69 35.38 -10.21
CA ILE A 36 10.37 34.37 -9.38
C ILE A 36 10.43 33.01 -10.07
N ILE A 37 9.47 32.70 -10.94
CA ILE A 37 9.44 31.48 -11.75
C ILE A 37 10.50 31.58 -12.85
N THR A 38 10.57 32.71 -13.55
CA THR A 38 11.61 32.97 -14.56
C THR A 38 13.01 32.91 -13.97
N LYS A 39 13.21 33.48 -12.78
CA LYS A 39 14.50 33.40 -12.08
C LYS A 39 14.88 31.95 -11.73
N ALA A 40 13.91 31.15 -11.24
CA ALA A 40 14.13 29.74 -10.93
C ALA A 40 14.43 28.91 -12.18
N PHE A 41 13.72 29.17 -13.28
CA PHE A 41 13.97 28.52 -14.57
C PHE A 41 15.36 28.82 -15.12
N ASN A 42 15.79 30.08 -15.10
CA ASN A 42 17.12 30.47 -15.59
C ASN A 42 18.22 29.78 -14.78
N MET A 43 18.08 29.72 -13.45
CA MET A 43 19.03 28.99 -12.61
C MET A 43 19.04 27.49 -12.93
N ALA A 44 17.88 26.85 -13.03
CA ALA A 44 17.81 25.42 -13.34
C ALA A 44 18.39 25.10 -14.73
N LYS A 45 18.13 25.97 -15.73
CA LYS A 45 18.68 25.86 -17.09
C LYS A 45 20.20 25.96 -17.10
N GLU A 46 20.76 26.89 -16.31
CA GLU A 46 22.20 27.06 -16.17
C GLU A 46 22.84 25.89 -15.41
N ALA A 47 22.23 25.47 -14.31
CA ALA A 47 22.71 24.40 -13.45
C ALA A 47 22.78 23.05 -14.20
N HIS A 48 21.79 22.75 -15.03
CA HIS A 48 21.74 21.50 -15.81
C HIS A 48 22.28 21.62 -17.24
N LYS A 49 23.07 22.67 -17.54
CA LYS A 49 23.63 22.88 -18.88
C LYS A 49 24.55 21.73 -19.29
N GLY A 50 24.23 21.09 -20.41
CA GLY A 50 24.98 19.95 -20.93
C GLY A 50 24.63 18.59 -20.32
N ALA A 51 23.76 18.54 -19.30
CA ALA A 51 23.26 17.28 -18.73
C ALA A 51 22.12 16.69 -19.60
N ARG A 52 22.18 15.38 -19.85
CA ARG A 52 21.16 14.64 -20.61
C ARG A 52 20.60 13.47 -19.81
N ARG A 53 19.30 13.20 -20.00
CA ARG A 53 18.66 11.99 -19.48
C ARG A 53 19.04 10.76 -20.30
N ARG A 54 18.79 9.57 -19.73
CA ARG A 54 18.98 8.28 -20.45
C ARG A 54 18.07 8.14 -21.68
N SER A 55 16.97 8.89 -21.76
CA SER A 55 16.12 9.00 -22.95
C SER A 55 16.78 9.79 -24.09
N GLY A 56 17.86 10.53 -23.82
CA GLY A 56 18.54 11.43 -24.76
C GLY A 56 18.09 12.89 -24.66
N GLU A 57 17.00 13.18 -23.95
CA GLU A 57 16.44 14.53 -23.79
C GLU A 57 17.30 15.41 -22.84
N PRO A 58 17.29 16.75 -23.02
CA PRO A 58 17.91 17.68 -22.07
C PRO A 58 17.33 17.51 -20.67
N TYR A 59 18.20 17.51 -19.64
CA TYR A 59 17.78 17.22 -18.28
C TYR A 59 16.72 18.22 -17.74
N ILE A 60 16.83 19.49 -18.15
CA ILE A 60 15.91 20.58 -17.77
C ILE A 60 14.44 20.32 -18.14
N MET A 61 14.17 19.47 -19.14
CA MET A 61 12.82 19.10 -19.54
C MET A 61 12.05 18.44 -18.40
N HIS A 62 12.74 17.72 -17.50
CA HIS A 62 12.11 17.09 -16.37
C HIS A 62 11.62 18.08 -15.30
N PRO A 63 12.48 18.96 -14.73
CA PRO A 63 12.00 19.98 -13.81
C PRO A 63 10.89 20.85 -14.41
N LEU A 64 10.95 21.17 -15.71
CA LEU A 64 9.87 21.86 -16.43
C LEU A 64 8.57 21.06 -16.42
N ALA A 65 8.60 19.78 -16.80
CA ALA A 65 7.42 18.94 -16.82
C ALA A 65 6.83 18.73 -15.41
N VAL A 66 7.67 18.58 -14.38
CA VAL A 66 7.23 18.51 -12.98
C VAL A 66 6.57 19.82 -12.56
N ALA A 67 7.16 20.97 -12.90
CA ALA A 67 6.58 22.28 -12.65
C ALA A 67 5.21 22.47 -13.34
N ARG A 68 5.04 21.92 -14.55
CA ARG A 68 3.75 21.92 -15.26
C ARG A 68 2.70 21.06 -14.57
N ILE A 69 3.06 19.87 -14.08
CA ILE A 69 2.16 19.03 -13.27
C ILE A 69 1.73 19.78 -12.00
N VAL A 70 2.69 20.39 -11.29
CA VAL A 70 2.46 21.19 -10.08
C VAL A 70 1.54 22.39 -10.35
N SER A 71 1.73 23.07 -11.49
CA SER A 71 0.93 24.23 -11.88
C SER A 71 -0.48 23.84 -12.35
N ARG A 72 -0.58 22.97 -13.36
CA ARG A 72 -1.83 22.67 -14.07
C ARG A 72 -2.68 21.61 -13.38
N GLU A 73 -2.07 20.49 -13.00
CA GLU A 73 -2.79 19.33 -12.46
C GLU A 73 -3.08 19.49 -10.96
N MET A 74 -2.12 20.04 -10.20
CA MET A 74 -2.30 20.28 -8.77
C MET A 74 -2.83 21.68 -8.45
N GLY A 75 -2.64 22.66 -9.34
CA GLY A 75 -3.12 24.03 -9.12
C GLY A 75 -2.31 24.81 -8.08
N LEU A 76 -1.02 24.53 -7.91
CA LEU A 76 -0.16 25.16 -6.90
C LEU A 76 0.42 26.52 -7.37
N GLY A 77 0.78 27.37 -6.41
CA GLY A 77 1.27 28.73 -6.67
C GLY A 77 2.76 28.83 -7.00
N SER A 78 3.24 30.06 -7.24
CA SER A 78 4.61 30.34 -7.70
C SER A 78 5.71 29.76 -6.81
N THR A 79 5.53 29.70 -5.48
CA THR A 79 6.52 29.10 -4.58
C THR A 79 6.75 27.61 -4.86
N SER A 80 5.68 26.87 -5.14
CA SER A 80 5.76 25.42 -5.42
C SER A 80 6.28 25.17 -6.82
N ILE A 81 5.91 26.02 -7.78
CA ILE A 81 6.42 25.96 -9.16
C ILE A 81 7.94 26.24 -9.16
N SER A 82 8.40 27.29 -8.47
CA SER A 82 9.83 27.58 -8.34
C SER A 82 10.59 26.45 -7.63
N ALA A 83 10.04 25.90 -6.54
CA ALA A 83 10.67 24.76 -5.86
C ALA A 83 10.72 23.49 -6.74
N ALA A 84 9.69 23.25 -7.57
CA ALA A 84 9.69 22.15 -8.53
C ALA A 84 10.73 22.32 -9.63
N LEU A 85 10.98 23.54 -10.11
CA LEU A 85 12.05 23.81 -11.07
C LEU A 85 13.45 23.58 -10.46
N LEU A 86 13.60 23.81 -9.16
CA LEU A 86 14.87 23.76 -8.43
C LEU A 86 15.13 22.43 -7.71
N HIS A 87 14.20 21.47 -7.74
CA HIS A 87 14.24 20.31 -6.85
C HIS A 87 15.48 19.42 -7.04
N ASP A 88 15.92 19.24 -8.28
CA ASP A 88 17.10 18.44 -8.63
C ASP A 88 18.39 19.28 -8.70
N VAL A 89 18.29 20.61 -8.59
CA VAL A 89 19.46 21.50 -8.71
C VAL A 89 20.45 21.24 -7.59
N VAL A 90 19.98 21.11 -6.34
CA VAL A 90 20.85 20.86 -5.19
C VAL A 90 21.42 19.44 -5.19
N GLU A 91 20.78 18.49 -5.86
CA GLU A 91 21.24 17.10 -5.90
C GLU A 91 22.29 16.85 -6.99
N ASP A 92 22.10 17.48 -8.15
CA ASP A 92 22.91 17.18 -9.34
C ASP A 92 24.00 18.23 -9.61
N THR A 93 24.06 19.32 -8.84
CA THR A 93 24.96 20.45 -9.10
C THR A 93 25.61 20.99 -7.81
N ASP A 94 26.58 21.89 -7.96
CA ASP A 94 27.35 22.45 -6.84
C ASP A 94 26.58 23.48 -5.98
N TYR A 95 25.32 23.79 -6.33
CA TYR A 95 24.50 24.74 -5.59
C TYR A 95 24.05 24.17 -4.23
N THR A 96 24.13 24.99 -3.18
CA THR A 96 23.73 24.59 -1.82
C THR A 96 22.34 25.12 -1.43
N VAL A 97 21.76 24.55 -0.36
CA VAL A 97 20.49 25.04 0.21
C VAL A 97 20.64 26.49 0.72
N GLU A 98 21.81 26.84 1.25
CA GLU A 98 22.15 28.19 1.68
C GLU A 98 22.10 29.19 0.51
N ASP A 99 22.62 28.81 -0.66
CA ASP A 99 22.56 29.65 -1.87
C ASP A 99 21.11 29.90 -2.29
N LEU A 100 20.28 28.85 -2.29
CA LEU A 100 18.85 28.99 -2.58
C LEU A 100 18.14 29.88 -1.57
N ARG A 101 18.52 29.82 -0.30
CA ARG A 101 17.95 30.67 0.76
C ARG A 101 18.25 32.15 0.51
N VAL A 102 19.46 32.49 0.08
CA VAL A 102 19.84 33.87 -0.27
C VAL A 102 19.10 34.35 -1.52
N ILE A 103 18.95 33.49 -2.53
CA ILE A 103 18.46 33.89 -3.86
C ILE A 103 16.93 33.91 -3.97
N PHE A 104 16.24 33.00 -3.29
CA PHE A 104 14.78 32.79 -3.37
C PHE A 104 14.05 32.91 -2.03
N GLY A 105 14.78 33.00 -0.92
CA GLY A 105 14.23 33.14 0.43
C GLY A 105 13.97 31.81 1.14
N ASP A 106 13.69 31.89 2.45
CA ASP A 106 13.59 30.73 3.35
C ASP A 106 12.55 29.69 2.91
N LYS A 107 11.39 30.13 2.41
CA LYS A 107 10.28 29.22 2.08
C LYS A 107 10.62 28.27 0.94
N ILE A 108 11.26 28.75 -0.12
CA ILE A 108 11.63 27.90 -1.28
C ILE A 108 12.78 26.98 -0.88
N ALA A 109 13.77 27.51 -0.15
CA ALA A 109 14.90 26.72 0.34
C ALA A 109 14.45 25.58 1.27
N GLN A 110 13.51 25.81 2.19
CA GLN A 110 12.99 24.77 3.08
C GLN A 110 12.26 23.66 2.29
N ILE A 111 11.50 24.01 1.25
CA ILE A 111 10.80 23.01 0.42
C ILE A 111 11.83 22.17 -0.35
N VAL A 112 12.83 22.80 -0.97
CA VAL A 112 13.88 22.09 -1.73
C VAL A 112 14.71 21.21 -0.80
N ASP A 113 15.12 21.70 0.37
CA ASP A 113 15.81 20.90 1.40
C ASP A 113 14.97 19.71 1.88
N GLY A 114 13.66 19.90 2.02
CA GLY A 114 12.73 18.81 2.31
C GLY A 114 12.70 17.74 1.21
N LEU A 115 12.80 18.13 -0.06
CA LEU A 115 12.83 17.22 -1.21
C LEU A 115 14.16 16.47 -1.32
N THR A 116 15.30 17.14 -1.11
CA THR A 116 16.62 16.52 -1.20
C THR A 116 16.87 15.49 -0.10
N LYS A 117 16.43 15.79 1.14
CA LYS A 117 16.47 14.85 2.26
C LYS A 117 15.66 13.58 2.00
N ILE A 118 14.60 13.68 1.21
CA ILE A 118 13.84 12.52 0.76
C ILE A 118 14.68 11.74 -0.25
N SER A 119 15.23 12.38 -1.28
CA SER A 119 15.95 11.71 -2.38
C SER A 119 17.24 11.01 -1.94
N HIS A 120 18.11 11.69 -1.18
CA HIS A 120 19.39 11.14 -0.70
C HIS A 120 19.24 10.03 0.35
N GLY A 121 18.10 10.02 1.05
CA GLY A 121 17.85 9.06 2.12
C GLY A 121 17.35 7.72 1.61
N MET A 122 16.45 7.70 0.61
CA MET A 122 15.47 6.63 0.35
C MET A 122 16.00 5.20 0.23
N PHE A 123 17.29 4.96 -0.05
CA PHE A 123 17.75 3.66 -0.53
C PHE A 123 19.03 3.17 0.17
N GLY A 124 18.88 2.71 1.42
CA GLY A 124 19.86 1.77 2.00
C GLY A 124 19.50 0.33 1.64
N GLU A 125 20.49 -0.57 1.56
CA GLU A 125 20.32 -1.99 1.21
C GLU A 125 19.39 -2.77 2.17
N ASN A 126 19.13 -2.23 3.36
CA ASN A 126 18.33 -2.85 4.42
C ASN A 126 16.91 -2.25 4.52
N VAL A 127 15.89 -3.09 4.71
CA VAL A 127 14.47 -2.70 4.92
C VAL A 127 14.29 -1.65 6.03
N SER A 128 15.15 -1.69 7.05
CA SER A 128 15.14 -0.71 8.15
C SER A 128 15.46 0.71 7.67
N ALA A 129 16.36 0.87 6.69
CA ALA A 129 16.72 2.18 6.16
C ALA A 129 15.53 2.80 5.41
N GLN A 130 14.85 2.03 4.56
CA GLN A 130 13.66 2.50 3.85
C GLN A 130 12.54 2.97 4.80
N ALA A 131 12.34 2.27 5.91
CA ALA A 131 11.38 2.67 6.93
C ALA A 131 11.76 3.98 7.62
N GLU A 132 13.05 4.21 7.90
CA GLU A 132 13.55 5.49 8.41
C GLU A 132 13.41 6.62 7.37
N ASN A 133 13.57 6.32 6.09
CA ASN A 133 13.40 7.31 5.04
C ASN A 133 11.95 7.71 4.84
N PHE A 134 11.04 6.73 4.92
CA PHE A 134 9.61 7.01 4.96
C PHE A 134 9.23 7.83 6.20
N ARG A 135 9.84 7.53 7.36
CA ARG A 135 9.70 8.33 8.57
C ARG A 135 10.17 9.78 8.36
N LYS A 136 11.32 9.99 7.71
CA LYS A 136 11.83 11.32 7.33
C LYS A 136 10.88 12.04 6.37
N LEU A 137 10.34 11.35 5.36
CA LEU A 137 9.35 11.89 4.43
C LEU A 137 8.07 12.34 5.15
N LEU A 138 7.59 11.57 6.13
CA LEU A 138 6.42 11.95 6.93
C LEU A 138 6.70 13.16 7.84
N LEU A 139 7.92 13.27 8.38
CA LEU A 139 8.37 14.44 9.15
C LEU A 139 8.40 15.70 8.29
N THR A 140 9.02 15.64 7.10
CA THR A 140 9.09 16.79 6.19
C THR A 140 7.71 17.21 5.66
N MET A 141 6.83 16.25 5.39
CA MET A 141 5.42 16.52 5.05
C MET A 141 4.68 17.25 6.17
N SER A 142 5.01 16.96 7.44
CA SER A 142 4.36 17.62 8.57
C SER A 142 4.76 19.07 8.74
N GLU A 143 5.93 19.47 8.24
CA GLU A 143 6.38 20.86 8.26
C GLU A 143 5.80 21.65 7.09
N ASP A 144 5.83 21.08 5.88
CA ASP A 144 5.23 21.68 4.68
C ASP A 144 4.71 20.62 3.70
N ILE A 145 3.39 20.59 3.52
CA ILE A 145 2.71 19.67 2.60
C ILE A 145 3.14 19.85 1.13
N ARG A 146 3.68 21.01 0.75
CA ARG A 146 4.13 21.24 -0.64
C ARG A 146 5.28 20.32 -1.03
N VAL A 147 6.09 19.87 -0.06
CA VAL A 147 7.18 18.91 -0.29
C VAL A 147 6.63 17.59 -0.84
N ILE A 148 5.59 17.01 -0.20
CA ILE A 148 5.03 15.74 -0.67
C ILE A 148 4.27 15.90 -1.99
N LEU A 149 3.60 17.04 -2.21
CA LEU A 149 2.92 17.32 -3.47
C LEU A 149 3.91 17.38 -4.64
N ILE A 150 5.02 18.10 -4.49
CA ILE A 150 6.06 18.16 -5.52
C ILE A 150 6.67 16.76 -5.73
N LYS A 151 6.88 15.97 -4.67
CA LYS A 151 7.44 14.61 -4.83
C LYS A 151 6.49 13.64 -5.55
N ILE A 152 5.18 13.78 -5.36
CA ILE A 152 4.17 13.02 -6.11
C ILE A 152 4.19 13.46 -7.59
N ALA A 153 4.35 14.76 -7.88
CA ALA A 153 4.47 15.26 -9.25
C ALA A 153 5.73 14.73 -9.96
N ASP A 154 6.88 14.77 -9.27
CA ASP A 154 8.14 14.16 -9.72
C ASP A 154 7.92 12.66 -10.03
N ARG A 155 7.32 11.92 -9.09
CA ARG A 155 7.02 10.50 -9.29
C ARG A 155 6.10 10.24 -10.48
N LEU A 156 5.06 11.06 -10.67
CA LEU A 156 4.14 10.94 -11.80
C LEU A 156 4.87 11.12 -13.13
N HIS A 157 5.71 12.15 -13.24
CA HIS A 157 6.52 12.35 -14.43
C HIS A 157 7.45 11.15 -14.68
N ASN A 158 8.12 10.65 -13.64
CA ASN A 158 9.00 9.48 -13.76
C ASN A 158 8.25 8.23 -14.22
N MET A 159 6.99 8.04 -13.79
CA MET A 159 6.12 6.96 -14.28
C MET A 159 5.71 7.16 -15.74
N ARG A 160 5.44 8.40 -16.18
CA ARG A 160 5.11 8.73 -17.59
C ARG A 160 6.30 8.41 -18.52
N THR A 161 7.54 8.63 -18.07
CA THR A 161 8.77 8.40 -18.86
C THR A 161 9.44 7.03 -18.62
N LEU A 162 8.76 6.11 -17.94
CA LEU A 162 9.36 4.87 -17.42
C LEU A 162 9.77 3.86 -18.51
N SER A 163 9.26 4.00 -19.73
CA SER A 163 9.54 3.11 -20.87
C SER A 163 11.02 3.00 -21.25
N SER A 164 11.81 4.04 -20.97
CA SER A 164 13.26 4.09 -21.28
C SER A 164 14.14 3.34 -20.28
N MET A 165 13.59 2.89 -19.16
CA MET A 165 14.32 2.20 -18.09
C MET A 165 14.41 0.68 -18.30
N THR A 166 15.36 0.03 -17.63
CA THR A 166 15.48 -1.44 -17.61
C THR A 166 14.33 -2.08 -16.82
N SER A 167 13.90 -3.29 -17.19
CA SER A 167 12.75 -3.97 -16.56
C SER A 167 12.86 -4.09 -15.03
N ALA A 168 14.05 -4.36 -14.49
CA ALA A 168 14.28 -4.40 -13.04
C ALA A 168 13.99 -3.05 -12.37
N LYS A 169 14.43 -1.93 -12.97
CA LYS A 169 14.12 -0.57 -12.48
C LYS A 169 12.64 -0.24 -12.64
N GLN A 170 12.02 -0.68 -13.73
CA GLN A 170 10.58 -0.51 -13.93
C GLN A 170 9.80 -1.19 -12.81
N PHE A 171 10.11 -2.45 -12.48
CA PHE A 171 9.43 -3.15 -11.38
C PHE A 171 9.66 -2.51 -10.02
N LYS A 172 10.88 -2.04 -9.72
CA LYS A 172 11.18 -1.30 -8.49
C LYS A 172 10.33 -0.04 -8.38
N ILE A 173 10.39 0.83 -9.40
CA ILE A 173 9.67 2.12 -9.41
C ILE A 173 8.15 1.90 -9.36
N THR A 174 7.65 0.87 -10.05
CA THR A 174 6.23 0.55 -10.07
C THR A 174 5.75 0.01 -8.72
N GLY A 175 6.53 -0.85 -8.08
CA GLY A 175 6.29 -1.34 -6.73
C GLY A 175 6.29 -0.22 -5.69
N GLU A 176 7.25 0.70 -5.75
CA GLU A 176 7.26 1.90 -4.89
C GLU A 176 6.03 2.79 -5.12
N THR A 177 5.69 3.03 -6.38
CA THR A 177 4.55 3.88 -6.76
C THR A 177 3.23 3.31 -6.23
N MET A 178 3.02 2.00 -6.42
CA MET A 178 1.81 1.33 -5.97
C MET A 178 1.73 1.22 -4.45
N TYR A 179 2.86 1.00 -3.79
CA TYR A 179 2.91 0.79 -2.34
C TYR A 179 2.91 2.09 -1.53
N ILE A 180 3.48 3.17 -2.06
CA ILE A 180 3.68 4.42 -1.30
C ILE A 180 2.89 5.57 -1.92
N TYR A 181 3.19 5.91 -3.17
CA TYR A 181 2.76 7.18 -3.76
C TYR A 181 1.28 7.20 -4.14
N ALA A 182 0.72 6.13 -4.71
CA ALA A 182 -0.70 6.07 -5.05
C ALA A 182 -1.62 6.15 -3.80
N PRO A 183 -1.36 5.42 -2.69
CA PRO A 183 -2.10 5.57 -1.44
C PRO A 183 -1.99 6.98 -0.83
N LEU A 184 -0.79 7.58 -0.86
CA LEU A 184 -0.60 8.96 -0.39
C LEU A 184 -1.39 9.96 -1.24
N ALA A 185 -1.34 9.85 -2.57
CA ALA A 185 -2.13 10.67 -3.48
C ALA A 185 -3.64 10.54 -3.19
N HIS A 186 -4.13 9.32 -2.91
CA HIS A 186 -5.51 9.09 -2.51
C HIS A 186 -5.90 9.81 -1.19
N ARG A 187 -5.01 9.76 -0.19
CA ARG A 187 -5.23 10.42 1.11
C ARG A 187 -5.22 11.95 0.99
N LEU A 188 -4.39 12.48 0.11
CA LEU A 188 -4.33 13.92 -0.21
C LEU A 188 -5.45 14.38 -1.15
N GLY A 189 -6.34 13.47 -1.58
CA GLY A 189 -7.45 13.77 -2.47
C GLY A 189 -7.06 13.99 -3.94
N LEU A 190 -5.82 13.69 -4.32
CA LEU A 190 -5.30 13.80 -5.69
C LEU A 190 -5.78 12.61 -6.54
N PHE A 191 -7.09 12.49 -6.77
CA PHE A 191 -7.66 11.30 -7.41
C PHE A 191 -7.27 11.13 -8.87
N ALA A 192 -7.11 12.23 -9.63
CA ALA A 192 -6.68 12.16 -11.02
C ALA A 192 -5.28 11.54 -11.11
N ILE A 193 -4.33 12.10 -10.36
CA ILE A 193 -2.94 11.61 -10.27
C ILE A 193 -2.89 10.18 -9.74
N LYS A 194 -3.66 9.88 -8.69
CA LYS A 194 -3.76 8.52 -8.14
C LYS A 194 -4.19 7.51 -9.22
N THR A 195 -5.24 7.84 -9.97
CA THR A 195 -5.78 6.96 -11.02
C THR A 195 -4.75 6.74 -12.11
N GLU A 196 -4.05 7.81 -12.52
CA GLU A 196 -3.01 7.72 -13.54
C GLU A 196 -1.79 6.92 -13.07
N LEU A 197 -1.33 7.12 -11.83
CA LEU A 197 -0.27 6.30 -11.23
C LEU A 197 -0.65 4.82 -11.24
N GLU A 198 -1.88 4.48 -10.82
CA GLU A 198 -2.39 3.10 -10.82
C GLU A 198 -2.44 2.51 -12.25
N GLU A 199 -2.86 3.29 -13.24
CA GLU A 199 -2.91 2.85 -14.65
C GLU A 199 -1.51 2.67 -15.25
N LEU A 200 -0.58 3.60 -14.99
CA LEU A 200 0.81 3.46 -15.41
C LEU A 200 1.45 2.24 -14.74
N CYS A 201 1.19 2.02 -13.45
CA CYS A 201 1.64 0.81 -12.78
C CYS A 201 1.09 -0.45 -13.46
N PHE A 202 -0.20 -0.48 -13.77
CA PHE A 202 -0.82 -1.61 -14.45
C PHE A 202 -0.23 -1.88 -15.84
N LYS A 203 0.04 -0.81 -16.61
CA LYS A 203 0.66 -0.88 -17.94
C LYS A 203 2.02 -1.55 -17.92
N TYR A 204 2.86 -1.25 -16.92
CA TYR A 204 4.22 -1.82 -16.82
C TYR A 204 4.25 -3.18 -16.09
N GLU A 205 3.37 -3.43 -15.13
CA GLU A 205 3.31 -4.73 -14.46
C GLU A 205 2.67 -5.82 -15.31
N HIS A 206 1.61 -5.48 -16.06
CA HIS A 206 0.80 -6.42 -16.84
C HIS A 206 0.48 -5.88 -18.24
N PRO A 207 1.50 -5.77 -19.13
CA PRO A 207 1.35 -5.13 -20.43
C PRO A 207 0.34 -5.83 -21.35
N GLU A 208 0.28 -7.18 -21.32
CA GLU A 208 -0.65 -7.95 -22.16
C GLU A 208 -2.09 -7.76 -21.73
N SER A 209 -2.38 -7.91 -20.42
CA SER A 209 -3.70 -7.66 -19.86
C SER A 209 -4.16 -6.22 -20.09
N TYR A 210 -3.24 -5.25 -19.97
CA TYR A 210 -3.53 -3.84 -20.27
C TYR A 210 -3.92 -3.64 -21.73
N ALA A 211 -3.17 -4.21 -22.67
CA ALA A 211 -3.43 -4.10 -24.11
C ALA A 211 -4.76 -4.75 -24.50
N GLU A 212 -5.07 -5.93 -23.96
CA GLU A 212 -6.33 -6.63 -24.20
C GLU A 212 -7.52 -5.84 -23.67
N LEU A 213 -7.46 -5.38 -22.41
CA LEU A 213 -8.54 -4.64 -21.77
C LEU A 213 -8.77 -3.30 -22.47
N SER A 214 -7.70 -2.60 -22.87
CA SER A 214 -7.78 -1.35 -23.64
C SER A 214 -8.57 -1.57 -24.94
N ARG A 215 -8.25 -2.62 -25.71
CA ARG A 215 -8.98 -2.97 -26.94
C ARG A 215 -10.45 -3.30 -26.67
N LYS A 216 -10.76 -4.04 -25.60
CA LYS A 216 -12.15 -4.38 -25.23
C LYS A 216 -12.96 -3.13 -24.85
N VAL A 217 -12.36 -2.20 -24.11
CA VAL A 217 -12.99 -0.93 -23.72
C VAL A 217 -13.21 -0.03 -24.93
N GLU A 218 -12.28 0.01 -25.88
CA GLU A 218 -12.39 0.78 -27.12
C GLU A 218 -13.49 0.23 -28.03
N LYS A 219 -13.55 -1.10 -28.23
CA LYS A 219 -14.61 -1.74 -29.03
C LYS A 219 -16.02 -1.49 -28.48
N SER A 220 -16.17 -1.42 -27.15
CA SER A 220 -17.46 -1.18 -26.49
C SER A 220 -17.78 0.32 -26.34
N ALA A 221 -16.97 1.23 -26.89
CA ALA A 221 -17.19 2.67 -26.77
C ALA A 221 -18.49 3.15 -27.42
N GLN A 222 -18.80 2.64 -28.62
CA GLN A 222 -20.00 3.04 -29.37
C GLN A 222 -21.28 2.63 -28.63
N GLU A 223 -21.38 1.37 -28.19
CA GLU A 223 -22.54 0.88 -27.42
C GLU A 223 -22.73 1.71 -26.14
N ARG A 224 -21.65 2.04 -25.42
CA ARG A 224 -21.75 2.87 -24.22
C ARG A 224 -22.22 4.29 -24.52
N TYR A 225 -21.81 4.86 -25.65
CA TYR A 225 -22.23 6.19 -26.05
C TYR A 225 -23.73 6.23 -26.35
N GLU A 226 -24.25 5.23 -27.04
CA GLU A 226 -25.69 5.09 -27.32
C GLU A 226 -26.52 4.93 -26.04
N ILE A 227 -26.04 4.11 -25.09
CA ILE A 227 -26.68 3.96 -23.77
C ILE A 227 -26.63 5.27 -22.98
N TYR A 228 -25.52 6.03 -23.09
CA TYR A 228 -25.40 7.32 -22.41
C TYR A 228 -26.37 8.35 -22.98
N GLU A 229 -26.47 8.48 -24.31
CA GLU A 229 -27.38 9.42 -24.96
C GLU A 229 -28.85 9.12 -24.63
N SER A 230 -29.25 7.83 -24.68
CA SER A 230 -30.61 7.43 -24.32
C SER A 230 -30.93 7.70 -22.85
N PHE A 231 -29.95 7.50 -21.96
CA PHE A 231 -30.09 7.84 -20.55
C PHE A 231 -30.12 9.36 -20.31
N ALA A 232 -29.32 10.12 -21.06
CA ALA A 232 -29.08 11.54 -20.90
C ALA A 232 -30.27 12.40 -21.31
N GLU A 233 -30.92 12.09 -22.43
CA GLU A 233 -31.96 12.94 -23.04
C GLU A 233 -33.11 13.28 -22.06
N PRO A 234 -33.69 12.33 -21.28
CA PRO A 234 -34.73 12.66 -20.31
C PRO A 234 -34.20 13.48 -19.12
N VAL A 235 -32.97 13.22 -18.69
CA VAL A 235 -32.35 13.89 -17.53
C VAL A 235 -32.04 15.34 -17.88
N VAL A 236 -31.47 15.60 -19.06
CA VAL A 236 -31.20 16.94 -19.59
C VAL A 236 -32.48 17.77 -19.63
N LYS A 237 -33.55 17.23 -20.20
CA LYS A 237 -34.87 17.91 -20.24
C LYS A 237 -35.43 18.23 -18.86
N ALA A 238 -35.14 17.42 -17.84
CA ALA A 238 -35.59 17.69 -16.47
C ALA A 238 -34.72 18.75 -15.79
N LEU A 239 -33.41 18.70 -15.97
CA LEU A 239 -32.48 19.70 -15.43
C LEU A 239 -32.66 21.08 -16.07
N ASP A 240 -32.91 21.14 -17.38
CA ASP A 240 -33.17 22.40 -18.10
C ASP A 240 -34.44 23.09 -17.58
N LYS A 241 -35.48 22.32 -17.22
CA LYS A 241 -36.71 22.86 -16.59
C LYS A 241 -36.46 23.47 -15.21
N MET A 242 -35.40 23.06 -14.52
CA MET A 242 -35.02 23.60 -13.22
C MET A 242 -34.23 24.92 -13.35
N ASN A 243 -33.89 25.36 -14.56
CA ASN A 243 -33.06 26.54 -14.84
C ASN A 243 -31.69 26.50 -14.11
N ILE A 244 -31.07 25.32 -14.06
CA ILE A 244 -29.75 25.13 -13.45
C ILE A 244 -28.69 25.16 -14.55
N GLU A 245 -27.55 25.81 -14.30
CA GLU A 245 -26.36 25.65 -15.14
C GLU A 245 -25.62 24.38 -14.71
N TYR A 246 -25.51 23.41 -15.62
CA TYR A 246 -24.85 22.14 -15.34
C TYR A 246 -24.05 21.63 -16.53
N GLU A 247 -23.16 20.71 -16.21
CA GLU A 247 -22.35 19.96 -17.13
C GLU A 247 -22.51 18.48 -16.83
N MET A 248 -23.09 17.74 -17.76
CA MET A 248 -23.24 16.30 -17.67
C MET A 248 -22.22 15.61 -18.58
N ARG A 249 -21.42 14.70 -18.02
CA ARG A 249 -20.38 13.97 -18.75
C ARG A 249 -20.44 12.48 -18.43
N ALA A 250 -20.29 11.64 -19.45
CA ALA A 250 -19.99 10.23 -19.28
C ALA A 250 -18.54 10.06 -18.82
N ARG A 251 -18.31 9.28 -17.76
CA ARG A 251 -16.99 8.92 -17.26
C ARG A 251 -16.79 7.42 -17.37
N VAL A 252 -15.75 7.02 -18.10
CA VAL A 252 -15.29 5.63 -18.13
C VAL A 252 -14.43 5.35 -16.89
N LYS A 253 -14.59 4.17 -16.27
CA LYS A 253 -13.72 3.76 -15.17
C LYS A 253 -12.31 3.46 -15.68
N SER A 254 -11.31 3.69 -14.84
CA SER A 254 -9.91 3.38 -15.19
C SER A 254 -9.71 1.90 -15.48
N LEU A 255 -8.77 1.59 -16.38
CA LEU A 255 -8.46 0.22 -16.77
C LEU A 255 -8.05 -0.62 -15.55
N TYR A 256 -7.23 -0.03 -14.68
CA TYR A 256 -6.82 -0.67 -13.43
C TYR A 256 -8.03 -1.00 -12.51
N SER A 257 -9.01 -0.10 -12.39
CA SER A 257 -10.21 -0.34 -11.56
C SER A 257 -11.06 -1.48 -12.11
N ILE A 258 -11.20 -1.55 -13.44
CA ILE A 258 -11.94 -2.63 -14.11
C ILE A 258 -11.21 -3.95 -13.88
N TRP A 259 -9.90 -4.00 -14.13
CA TRP A 259 -9.07 -5.19 -13.92
C TRP A 259 -9.12 -5.66 -12.45
N LYS A 260 -8.96 -4.75 -11.49
CA LYS A 260 -9.05 -5.06 -10.05
C LYS A 260 -10.40 -5.66 -9.68
N LYS A 261 -11.48 -5.17 -10.28
CA LYS A 261 -12.83 -5.68 -10.04
C LYS A 261 -13.05 -7.07 -10.65
N MET A 262 -12.53 -7.30 -11.86
CA MET A 262 -12.54 -8.62 -12.51
C MET A 262 -11.81 -9.64 -11.64
N GLN A 263 -10.61 -9.29 -11.14
CA GLN A 263 -9.83 -10.16 -10.25
C GLN A 263 -10.52 -10.43 -8.91
N ALA A 264 -11.04 -9.39 -8.25
CA ALA A 264 -11.66 -9.52 -6.93
C ALA A 264 -12.97 -10.34 -6.94
N LYS A 265 -13.67 -10.39 -8.08
CA LYS A 265 -14.95 -11.11 -8.22
C LYS A 265 -14.85 -12.39 -9.07
N GLY A 266 -13.74 -12.61 -9.76
CA GLY A 266 -13.59 -13.71 -10.71
C GLY A 266 -14.56 -13.65 -11.89
N ILE A 267 -14.92 -12.43 -12.35
CA ILE A 267 -15.91 -12.21 -13.44
C ILE A 267 -15.23 -11.75 -14.73
N ASP A 268 -15.84 -12.11 -15.86
CA ASP A 268 -15.41 -11.68 -17.19
C ASP A 268 -15.77 -10.21 -17.49
N PHE A 269 -15.10 -9.62 -18.47
CA PHE A 269 -15.30 -8.21 -18.87
C PHE A 269 -16.77 -7.89 -19.22
N ASN A 270 -17.46 -8.81 -19.90
CA ASN A 270 -18.84 -8.61 -20.34
C ASN A 270 -19.84 -8.57 -19.18
N GLU A 271 -19.50 -9.14 -18.03
CA GLU A 271 -20.35 -9.15 -16.83
C GLU A 271 -20.13 -7.91 -15.94
N VAL A 272 -19.19 -7.04 -16.31
CA VAL A 272 -18.95 -5.78 -15.60
C VAL A 272 -20.01 -4.77 -16.03
N TYR A 273 -21.16 -4.76 -15.34
CA TYR A 273 -22.26 -3.85 -15.66
C TYR A 273 -21.99 -2.36 -15.36
N ASP A 274 -20.94 -2.03 -14.60
CA ASP A 274 -20.66 -0.68 -14.09
C ASP A 274 -19.44 -0.03 -14.74
N LEU A 275 -19.21 -0.27 -16.04
CA LEU A 275 -18.04 0.23 -16.79
C LEU A 275 -17.99 1.76 -16.90
N PHE A 276 -19.16 2.41 -16.92
CA PHE A 276 -19.26 3.87 -16.97
C PHE A 276 -20.15 4.40 -15.85
N ALA A 277 -19.90 5.65 -15.50
CA ALA A 277 -20.69 6.42 -14.56
C ALA A 277 -21.05 7.76 -15.20
N VAL A 278 -22.18 8.33 -14.82
CA VAL A 278 -22.60 9.66 -15.25
C VAL A 278 -22.21 10.67 -14.17
N ARG A 279 -21.54 11.74 -14.57
CA ARG A 279 -21.18 12.83 -13.67
C ARG A 279 -21.99 14.06 -14.04
N ILE A 280 -22.64 14.65 -13.05
CA ILE A 280 -23.40 15.90 -13.16
C ILE A 280 -22.69 16.92 -12.28
N ILE A 281 -22.11 17.94 -12.92
CA ILE A 281 -21.41 19.06 -12.27
C ILE A 281 -22.30 20.29 -12.42
N PHE A 282 -22.78 20.85 -11.32
CA PHE A 282 -23.65 22.05 -11.37
C PHE A 282 -22.94 23.29 -10.81
N GLU A 283 -23.33 24.45 -11.31
CA GLU A 283 -22.97 25.75 -10.75
C GLU A 283 -23.98 26.16 -9.67
N ILE A 284 -23.46 26.80 -8.62
CA ILE A 284 -24.27 27.15 -7.45
C ILE A 284 -25.08 28.39 -7.76
N TYR A 285 -26.39 28.31 -7.54
CA TYR A 285 -27.25 29.48 -7.71
C TYR A 285 -27.03 30.46 -6.54
N PRO A 286 -26.85 31.77 -6.79
CA PRO A 286 -26.63 32.75 -5.74
C PRO A 286 -27.73 32.70 -4.67
N GLY A 287 -27.33 32.44 -3.41
CA GLY A 287 -28.24 32.39 -2.25
C GLY A 287 -28.81 31.01 -1.92
N MET A 288 -28.51 29.95 -2.68
CA MET A 288 -28.91 28.58 -2.36
C MET A 288 -27.74 27.78 -1.77
N ASP A 289 -28.05 26.90 -0.82
CA ASP A 289 -27.07 25.97 -0.24
C ASP A 289 -26.70 24.87 -1.24
N GLU A 290 -25.40 24.58 -1.42
CA GLU A 290 -24.88 23.53 -2.32
C GLU A 290 -25.56 22.19 -2.04
N LYS A 291 -25.81 21.89 -0.77
CA LYS A 291 -26.44 20.63 -0.37
C LYS A 291 -27.88 20.52 -0.87
N LYS A 292 -28.67 21.60 -0.80
CA LYS A 292 -30.07 21.58 -1.25
C LYS A 292 -30.15 21.29 -2.74
N GLN A 293 -29.32 21.95 -3.54
CA GLN A 293 -29.28 21.74 -4.99
C GLN A 293 -28.91 20.32 -5.38
N CYS A 294 -27.96 19.68 -4.67
CA CYS A 294 -27.67 18.26 -4.87
C CYS A 294 -28.92 17.37 -4.69
N TRP A 295 -29.73 17.65 -3.68
CA TRP A 295 -30.95 16.90 -3.38
C TRP A 295 -32.09 17.20 -4.35
N ASP A 296 -32.19 18.44 -4.84
CA ASP A 296 -33.16 18.82 -5.87
C ASP A 296 -32.88 18.08 -7.18
N ILE A 297 -31.59 18.02 -7.60
CA ILE A 297 -31.16 17.26 -8.78
C ILE A 297 -31.43 15.75 -8.57
N TYR A 298 -31.16 15.24 -7.37
CA TYR A 298 -31.49 13.86 -7.02
C TYR A 298 -32.97 13.55 -7.21
N SER A 299 -33.87 14.43 -6.71
CA SER A 299 -35.32 14.26 -6.85
C SER A 299 -35.72 14.18 -8.32
N ALA A 300 -35.22 15.12 -9.14
CA ALA A 300 -35.51 15.17 -10.57
C ALA A 300 -35.09 13.89 -11.32
N ILE A 301 -33.98 13.27 -10.92
CA ILE A 301 -33.53 12.00 -11.50
C ILE A 301 -34.39 10.82 -11.03
N THR A 302 -34.76 10.78 -9.75
CA THR A 302 -35.58 9.69 -9.20
C THR A 302 -37.03 9.71 -9.69
N ASP A 303 -37.53 10.86 -10.16
CA ASP A 303 -38.83 10.97 -10.81
C ASP A 303 -38.84 10.28 -12.20
N ILE A 304 -37.68 10.17 -12.85
CA ILE A 304 -37.53 9.56 -14.17
C ILE A 304 -37.15 8.08 -14.04
N TYR A 305 -36.18 7.77 -13.18
CA TYR A 305 -35.58 6.45 -13.09
C TYR A 305 -35.73 5.83 -11.70
N LYS A 306 -35.97 4.51 -11.69
CA LYS A 306 -36.08 3.75 -10.44
C LYS A 306 -34.73 3.66 -9.75
N LEU A 307 -34.72 4.05 -8.48
CA LEU A 307 -33.54 4.04 -7.63
C LEU A 307 -33.30 2.66 -7.01
N ARG A 308 -32.01 2.34 -6.81
CA ARG A 308 -31.56 1.21 -6.00
C ARG A 308 -31.25 1.66 -4.56
N PRO A 309 -32.10 1.35 -3.55
CA PRO A 309 -31.97 1.94 -2.20
C PRO A 309 -30.67 1.61 -1.47
N ASP A 310 -30.10 0.41 -1.69
CA ASP A 310 -28.86 -0.04 -1.06
C ASP A 310 -27.59 0.67 -1.58
N ARG A 311 -27.71 1.53 -2.60
CA ARG A 311 -26.59 2.17 -3.29
C ARG A 311 -26.61 3.69 -3.33
N ILE A 312 -27.32 4.30 -2.39
CA ILE A 312 -27.28 5.75 -2.17
C ILE A 312 -26.13 6.04 -1.19
N ARG A 313 -25.27 7.01 -1.52
CA ARG A 313 -24.21 7.46 -0.62
C ARG A 313 -24.15 8.98 -0.62
N ASP A 314 -24.50 9.57 0.51
CA ASP A 314 -24.46 11.01 0.72
C ASP A 314 -23.10 11.44 1.29
N TRP A 315 -22.13 11.70 0.40
CA TRP A 315 -20.85 12.29 0.77
C TRP A 315 -20.90 13.83 0.80
N VAL A 316 -22.06 14.44 0.53
CA VAL A 316 -22.23 15.91 0.62
C VAL A 316 -22.41 16.30 2.08
N SER A 317 -23.29 15.60 2.80
CA SER A 317 -23.49 15.81 4.24
C SER A 317 -22.32 15.28 5.07
N HIS A 318 -21.71 14.18 4.62
CA HIS A 318 -20.64 13.49 5.34
C HIS A 318 -19.42 13.35 4.42
N PRO A 319 -18.61 14.41 4.25
CA PRO A 319 -17.41 14.35 3.42
C PRO A 319 -16.47 13.26 3.92
N LYS A 320 -15.74 12.63 2.99
CA LYS A 320 -14.67 11.69 3.34
C LYS A 320 -13.49 12.43 3.97
N ALA A 321 -12.63 11.73 4.71
CA ALA A 321 -11.43 12.34 5.33
C ALA A 321 -10.48 13.03 4.34
N ASN A 322 -10.52 12.65 3.05
CA ASN A 322 -9.73 13.30 2.00
C ASN A 322 -10.44 14.51 1.34
N GLY A 323 -11.53 14.99 1.93
CA GLY A 323 -12.29 16.15 1.44
C GLY A 323 -13.26 15.83 0.30
N TYR A 324 -13.35 14.58 -0.15
CA TYR A 324 -14.24 14.20 -1.23
C TYR A 324 -15.73 14.40 -0.86
N GLN A 325 -16.43 15.14 -1.71
CA GLN A 325 -17.85 15.46 -1.61
C GLN A 325 -18.56 15.16 -2.93
N ALA A 326 -19.63 14.35 -2.87
CA ALA A 326 -20.54 14.07 -3.98
C ALA A 326 -21.74 13.27 -3.49
N LEU A 327 -22.89 13.40 -4.14
CA LEU A 327 -24.02 12.50 -3.94
C LEU A 327 -23.92 11.37 -4.97
N HIS A 328 -23.81 10.13 -4.50
CA HIS A 328 -23.81 8.95 -5.35
C HIS A 328 -25.14 8.25 -5.29
N LEU A 329 -25.68 7.92 -6.45
CA LEU A 329 -26.87 7.10 -6.57
C LEU A 329 -26.70 6.10 -7.71
N THR A 330 -27.40 4.97 -7.63
CA THR A 330 -27.46 3.99 -8.72
C THR A 330 -28.91 3.84 -9.16
N VAL A 331 -29.17 4.10 -10.43
CA VAL A 331 -30.52 4.02 -11.01
C VAL A 331 -30.57 2.97 -12.11
N MET A 332 -31.77 2.47 -12.38
CA MET A 332 -31.99 1.56 -13.49
C MET A 332 -32.23 2.38 -14.76
N GLY A 333 -31.33 2.25 -15.75
CA GLY A 333 -31.48 2.87 -17.05
C GLY A 333 -32.60 2.22 -17.89
N PRO A 334 -32.93 2.82 -19.05
CA PRO A 334 -33.99 2.32 -19.93
C PRO A 334 -33.76 0.88 -20.42
N ASP A 335 -32.49 0.48 -20.57
CA ASP A 335 -32.10 -0.87 -21.02
C ASP A 335 -32.06 -1.91 -19.88
N GLY A 336 -32.53 -1.55 -18.68
CA GLY A 336 -32.49 -2.43 -17.49
C GLY A 336 -31.09 -2.58 -16.86
N LYS A 337 -30.07 -1.91 -17.40
CA LYS A 337 -28.71 -1.85 -16.82
C LYS A 337 -28.65 -0.82 -15.68
N TRP A 338 -27.87 -1.11 -14.64
CA TRP A 338 -27.65 -0.20 -13.51
C TRP A 338 -26.60 0.86 -13.85
N ILE A 339 -26.95 2.14 -13.73
CA ILE A 339 -26.08 3.27 -14.01
C ILE A 339 -25.77 4.01 -12.71
N GLU A 340 -24.49 4.23 -12.45
CA GLU A 340 -24.02 5.02 -11.31
C GLU A 340 -23.96 6.50 -11.68
N ILE A 341 -24.58 7.36 -10.88
CA ILE A 341 -24.61 8.82 -11.09
C ILE A 341 -23.91 9.49 -9.93
N GLN A 342 -23.09 10.49 -10.24
CA GLN A 342 -22.35 11.31 -9.29
C GLN A 342 -22.76 12.77 -9.48
N ILE A 343 -23.46 13.33 -8.49
CA ILE A 343 -23.90 14.73 -8.48
C ILE A 343 -22.97 15.53 -7.56
N ARG A 344 -22.43 16.64 -8.06
CA ARG A 344 -21.53 17.52 -7.29
C ARG A 344 -21.49 18.94 -7.84
N SER A 345 -21.16 19.92 -7.00
CA SER A 345 -20.94 21.31 -7.44
C SER A 345 -19.57 21.46 -8.13
N ARG A 346 -19.35 22.55 -8.87
CA ARG A 346 -18.02 22.86 -9.46
C ARG A 346 -16.90 22.89 -8.42
N ARG A 347 -17.16 23.45 -7.23
CA ARG A 347 -16.21 23.46 -6.10
C ARG A 347 -15.89 22.04 -5.62
N MET A 348 -16.91 21.19 -5.46
CA MET A 348 -16.74 19.78 -5.07
C MET A 348 -15.98 18.97 -6.15
N ASP A 349 -16.22 19.26 -7.43
CA ASP A 349 -15.52 18.68 -8.56
C ASP A 349 -14.02 19.02 -8.52
N ASP A 350 -13.68 20.29 -8.34
CA ASP A 350 -12.29 20.76 -8.18
C ASP A 350 -11.58 20.08 -7.00
N ILE A 351 -12.23 19.98 -5.83
CA ILE A 351 -11.67 19.29 -4.66
C ILE A 351 -11.50 17.79 -4.93
N ALA A 352 -12.44 17.17 -5.66
CA ALA A 352 -12.37 15.76 -5.98
C ALA A 352 -11.33 15.41 -7.05
N GLU A 353 -10.88 16.35 -7.88
CA GLU A 353 -9.84 16.10 -8.89
C GLU A 353 -8.45 16.52 -8.41
N LYS A 354 -8.36 17.70 -7.77
CA LYS A 354 -7.11 18.35 -7.35
C LYS A 354 -6.83 18.22 -5.85
N GLY A 355 -7.72 17.60 -5.09
CA GLY A 355 -7.54 17.32 -3.66
C GLY A 355 -7.42 18.58 -2.80
N PHE A 356 -6.69 18.46 -1.70
CA PHE A 356 -6.47 19.56 -0.75
C PHE A 356 -5.66 20.74 -1.35
N ALA A 357 -4.98 20.55 -2.48
CA ALA A 357 -4.28 21.63 -3.18
C ALA A 357 -5.28 22.69 -3.68
N ALA A 358 -6.47 22.28 -4.13
CA ALA A 358 -7.55 23.20 -4.49
C ALA A 358 -8.16 23.89 -3.26
N HIS A 359 -8.17 23.27 -2.08
CA HIS A 359 -8.70 23.87 -0.86
C HIS A 359 -7.85 25.07 -0.38
N TRP A 360 -6.54 25.06 -0.64
CA TRP A 360 -5.66 26.19 -0.30
C TRP A 360 -5.98 27.45 -1.12
N LYS A 361 -6.50 27.28 -2.34
CA LYS A 361 -6.99 28.36 -3.22
C LYS A 361 -8.15 29.16 -2.61
N TYR A 362 -8.96 28.54 -1.75
CA TYR A 362 -10.15 29.15 -1.15
C TYR A 362 -9.94 29.65 0.29
N LYS A 363 -8.80 29.35 0.93
CA LYS A 363 -8.48 29.75 2.31
C LYS A 363 -8.00 31.20 2.47
N GLU A 364 -7.83 31.98 1.40
CA GLU A 364 -7.37 33.37 1.53
C GLU A 364 -8.41 34.29 2.20
N ASN A 365 -9.67 33.86 2.39
CA ASN A 365 -10.76 34.71 2.92
C ASN A 365 -11.78 34.05 3.90
N ARG A 366 -11.57 32.83 4.41
CA ARG A 366 -12.49 32.24 5.42
C ARG A 366 -11.76 31.48 6.53
N ILE A 367 -12.39 31.57 7.71
CA ILE A 367 -11.98 31.18 9.07
C ILE A 367 -11.28 29.82 9.13
N GLU A 368 -10.30 29.74 10.05
CA GLU A 368 -9.57 28.55 10.50
C GLU A 368 -10.51 27.43 10.99
N GLU A 369 -11.15 26.70 10.08
CA GLU A 369 -11.63 25.36 10.42
C GLU A 369 -10.44 24.40 10.42
N ASP A 370 -10.18 23.79 11.59
CA ASP A 370 -9.20 22.72 11.81
C ASP A 370 -9.50 21.58 10.81
N ASN A 371 -8.74 21.50 9.73
CA ASN A 371 -8.98 20.54 8.66
C ASN A 371 -8.77 19.10 9.17
N GLU A 372 -9.53 18.15 8.62
CA GLU A 372 -9.27 16.71 8.79
C GLU A 372 -7.83 16.32 8.39
N LEU A 373 -7.23 17.07 7.45
CA LEU A 373 -5.83 16.94 7.10
C LEU A 373 -4.89 17.39 8.22
N ASP A 374 -5.19 18.50 8.91
CA ASP A 374 -4.37 18.97 10.04
C ASP A 374 -4.47 18.00 11.23
N LYS A 375 -5.66 17.42 11.47
CA LYS A 375 -5.84 16.32 12.45
C LYS A 375 -5.03 15.08 12.07
N TRP A 376 -5.00 14.73 10.78
CA TRP A 376 -4.20 13.62 10.28
C TRP A 376 -2.69 13.89 10.42
N LEU A 377 -2.22 15.10 10.10
CA LEU A 377 -0.83 15.52 10.30
C LEU A 377 -0.43 15.48 11.79
N LYS A 378 -1.29 16.01 12.69
CA LYS A 378 -1.09 15.91 14.14
C LYS A 378 -1.02 14.45 14.61
N THR A 379 -1.86 13.57 14.06
CA THR A 379 -1.82 12.13 14.38
C THR A 379 -0.49 11.50 13.94
N ILE A 380 0.02 11.88 12.77
CA ILE A 380 1.33 11.43 12.29
C ILE A 380 2.44 11.91 13.23
N GLN A 381 2.41 13.19 13.65
CA GLN A 381 3.35 13.72 14.65
C GLN A 381 3.31 12.93 15.96
N GLU A 382 2.12 12.60 16.47
CA GLU A 382 1.98 11.81 17.70
C GLU A 382 2.55 10.38 17.58
N VAL A 383 2.36 9.75 16.43
CA VAL A 383 2.92 8.41 16.15
C VAL A 383 4.44 8.50 16.01
N LEU A 384 4.96 9.54 15.36
CA LEU A 384 6.40 9.80 15.20
C LEU A 384 7.08 10.13 16.54
N ALA A 385 6.38 10.80 17.46
CA ALA A 385 6.91 11.19 18.77
C ALA A 385 7.14 10.00 19.71
N ASN A 386 6.54 8.82 19.45
CA ASN A 386 6.70 7.63 20.26
C ASN A 386 7.58 6.59 19.53
N PRO A 387 8.88 6.46 19.86
CA PRO A 387 9.76 5.52 19.19
C PRO A 387 9.42 4.09 19.61
N ASN A 388 8.96 3.28 18.66
CA ASN A 388 9.14 1.83 18.73
C ASN A 388 10.49 1.46 18.09
N PRO A 389 11.20 0.44 18.63
CA PRO A 389 12.53 0.06 18.15
C PRO A 389 12.52 -0.58 16.75
N ASN A 390 11.37 -1.07 16.27
CA ASN A 390 11.26 -1.70 14.95
C ASN A 390 10.61 -0.77 13.92
N ALA A 391 11.41 -0.33 12.93
CA ALA A 391 10.96 0.54 11.85
C ALA A 391 9.98 -0.15 10.88
N ILE A 392 10.04 -1.48 10.76
CA ILE A 392 9.11 -2.28 9.93
C ILE A 392 7.71 -2.29 10.56
N ASP A 393 7.62 -2.49 11.87
CA ASP A 393 6.34 -2.43 12.59
C ASP A 393 5.71 -1.04 12.47
N PHE A 394 6.53 0.01 12.45
CA PHE A 394 6.07 1.38 12.19
C PHE A 394 5.46 1.54 10.79
N LEU A 395 6.11 1.01 9.74
CA LEU A 395 5.56 1.04 8.39
C LEU A 395 4.22 0.32 8.30
N ASP A 396 4.11 -0.88 8.84
CA ASP A 396 2.86 -1.65 8.81
C ASP A 396 1.76 -0.96 9.66
N THR A 397 2.16 -0.28 10.75
CA THR A 397 1.26 0.52 11.59
C THR A 397 0.71 1.75 10.84
N VAL A 398 1.58 2.50 10.16
CA VAL A 398 1.17 3.65 9.35
C VAL A 398 0.36 3.18 8.14
N LYS A 399 0.72 2.05 7.53
CA LYS A 399 -0.05 1.40 6.46
C LYS A 399 -1.49 1.09 6.91
N MET A 400 -1.69 0.48 8.07
CA MET A 400 -3.04 0.20 8.56
C MET A 400 -3.90 1.48 8.67
N ASN A 401 -3.29 2.62 9.03
CA ASN A 401 -3.99 3.91 9.03
C ASN A 401 -4.18 4.52 7.63
N LEU A 402 -3.21 4.39 6.72
CA LEU A 402 -3.26 5.00 5.38
C LEU A 402 -4.21 4.27 4.43
N PHE A 403 -4.32 2.94 4.54
CA PHE A 403 -5.01 2.08 3.58
C PHE A 403 -6.43 1.69 4.01
N ALA A 404 -6.79 1.90 5.27
CA ALA A 404 -8.09 1.48 5.74
C ALA A 404 -9.21 2.33 5.14
N SER A 405 -10.18 1.65 4.52
CA SER A 405 -11.47 2.26 4.21
C SER A 405 -12.12 2.70 5.52
N GLU A 406 -12.76 3.87 5.59
CA GLU A 406 -13.33 4.36 6.84
C GLU A 406 -14.78 3.86 7.03
N ILE A 407 -15.15 3.57 8.28
CA ILE A 407 -16.51 3.29 8.73
C ILE A 407 -16.97 4.43 9.65
N PHE A 408 -18.27 4.71 9.63
CA PHE A 408 -18.89 5.70 10.51
C PHE A 408 -19.62 4.98 11.63
N VAL A 409 -19.26 5.29 12.86
CA VAL A 409 -19.89 4.72 14.05
C VAL A 409 -20.45 5.84 14.92
N PHE A 410 -21.52 5.55 15.64
CA PHE A 410 -22.26 6.52 16.42
C PHE A 410 -22.00 6.33 17.91
N THR A 411 -21.77 7.43 18.62
CA THR A 411 -21.81 7.43 20.08
C THR A 411 -23.26 7.34 20.56
N PRO A 412 -23.51 7.04 21.85
CA PRO A 412 -24.88 7.03 22.40
C PRO A 412 -25.56 8.41 22.32
N LYS A 413 -24.78 9.49 22.23
CA LYS A 413 -25.26 10.87 22.08
C LYS A 413 -25.55 11.29 20.64
N GLY A 414 -25.29 10.41 19.67
CA GLY A 414 -25.47 10.70 18.24
C GLY A 414 -24.26 11.38 17.58
N GLU A 415 -23.16 11.62 18.29
CA GLU A 415 -21.93 12.09 17.65
C GLU A 415 -21.33 10.98 16.77
N ILE A 416 -20.93 11.35 15.55
CA ILE A 416 -20.31 10.45 14.59
C ILE A 416 -18.80 10.41 14.84
N LYS A 417 -18.21 9.22 14.83
CA LYS A 417 -16.76 9.01 14.81
C LYS A 417 -16.38 8.17 13.59
N THR A 418 -15.28 8.55 12.95
CA THR A 418 -14.68 7.81 11.85
C THR A 418 -13.63 6.86 12.38
N LEU A 419 -13.71 5.60 11.95
CA LEU A 419 -12.75 4.55 12.29
C LEU A 419 -12.33 3.80 11.02
N PRO A 420 -11.17 3.13 11.01
CA PRO A 420 -10.81 2.24 9.92
C PRO A 420 -11.69 0.99 9.86
N LEU A 421 -11.91 0.46 8.67
CA LEU A 421 -12.67 -0.76 8.40
C LEU A 421 -11.99 -1.94 9.08
N GLY A 422 -12.78 -2.69 9.85
CA GLY A 422 -12.26 -3.78 10.68
C GLY A 422 -11.80 -3.35 12.07
N ALA A 423 -11.93 -2.06 12.41
CA ALA A 423 -11.76 -1.58 13.78
C ALA A 423 -12.67 -2.32 14.75
N THR A 424 -12.14 -2.57 15.94
CA THR A 424 -12.85 -3.25 17.01
C THR A 424 -13.49 -2.27 17.98
N ALA A 425 -14.38 -2.78 18.84
CA ALA A 425 -14.95 -1.98 19.92
C ALA A 425 -13.87 -1.39 20.86
N LEU A 426 -12.75 -2.09 21.06
CA LEU A 426 -11.62 -1.58 21.82
C LEU A 426 -10.90 -0.42 21.10
N ASP A 427 -10.76 -0.50 19.78
CA ASP A 427 -10.21 0.59 18.97
C ASP A 427 -11.06 1.88 19.09
N PHE A 428 -12.39 1.73 19.15
CA PHE A 428 -13.30 2.85 19.40
C PHE A 428 -13.09 3.49 20.78
N ALA A 429 -12.91 2.67 21.82
CA ALA A 429 -12.64 3.17 23.18
C ALA A 429 -11.37 4.05 23.25
N TYR A 430 -10.28 3.60 22.61
CA TYR A 430 -9.03 4.37 22.52
C TYR A 430 -9.14 5.61 21.62
N THR A 431 -10.04 5.58 20.63
CA THR A 431 -10.33 6.74 19.78
C THR A 431 -11.03 7.85 20.54
N ILE A 432 -11.97 7.51 21.44
CA ILE A 432 -12.63 8.49 22.31
C ILE A 432 -11.60 9.10 23.27
N HIS A 433 -10.95 8.26 24.07
CA HIS A 433 -9.95 8.73 25.04
C HIS A 433 -9.09 7.57 25.56
N THR A 434 -7.79 7.80 25.75
CA THR A 434 -6.86 6.77 26.28
C THR A 434 -7.33 6.19 27.61
N ARG A 435 -7.82 7.03 28.54
CA ARG A 435 -8.37 6.59 29.84
C ARG A 435 -9.59 5.67 29.71
N ILE A 436 -10.43 5.87 28.69
CA ILE A 436 -11.60 5.01 28.43
C ILE A 436 -11.13 3.68 27.87
N GLY A 437 -10.16 3.70 26.95
CA GLY A 437 -9.49 2.50 26.43
C GLY A 437 -8.82 1.68 27.54
N ASP A 438 -8.04 2.32 28.41
CA ASP A 438 -7.26 1.64 29.47
C ASP A 438 -8.16 0.95 30.51
N HIS A 439 -9.35 1.49 30.74
CA HIS A 439 -10.33 1.00 31.70
C HIS A 439 -11.52 0.27 31.02
N CYS A 440 -11.37 -0.15 29.77
CA CYS A 440 -12.45 -0.76 29.00
C CYS A 440 -12.76 -2.18 29.50
N LEU A 441 -13.99 -2.40 30.00
CA LEU A 441 -14.47 -3.70 30.48
C LEU A 441 -15.18 -4.48 29.37
N GLY A 442 -15.99 -3.79 28.58
CA GLY A 442 -16.82 -4.38 27.53
C GLY A 442 -17.46 -3.31 26.67
N ALA A 443 -18.14 -3.73 25.61
CA ALA A 443 -18.84 -2.82 24.72
C ALA A 443 -20.27 -3.30 24.46
N LYS A 444 -21.17 -2.36 24.21
CA LYS A 444 -22.47 -2.63 23.62
C LYS A 444 -22.51 -2.03 22.22
N VAL A 445 -22.91 -2.84 21.24
CA VAL A 445 -23.16 -2.42 19.87
C VAL A 445 -24.66 -2.55 19.61
N ASN A 446 -25.31 -1.46 19.21
CA ASN A 446 -26.77 -1.39 19.01
C ASN A 446 -27.55 -1.96 20.21
N HIS A 447 -27.14 -1.57 21.43
CA HIS A 447 -27.65 -2.05 22.73
C HIS A 447 -27.40 -3.53 23.07
N THR A 448 -26.75 -4.30 22.21
CA THR A 448 -26.36 -5.71 22.49
C THR A 448 -24.94 -5.79 23.02
N LEU A 449 -24.72 -6.60 24.06
CA LEU A 449 -23.41 -6.75 24.69
C LEU A 449 -22.51 -7.63 23.80
N VAL A 450 -21.35 -7.11 23.43
CA VAL A 450 -20.41 -7.76 22.51
C VAL A 450 -19.00 -7.83 23.12
N PRO A 451 -18.17 -8.80 22.71
CA PRO A 451 -16.77 -8.86 23.15
C PRO A 451 -15.98 -7.65 22.62
N LEU A 452 -14.88 -7.31 23.30
CA LEU A 452 -13.99 -6.21 22.91
C LEU A 452 -13.35 -6.38 21.53
N SER A 453 -13.19 -7.62 21.08
CA SER A 453 -12.65 -8.00 19.77
C SER A 453 -13.68 -7.91 18.64
N GLN A 454 -14.95 -7.58 18.93
CA GLN A 454 -15.99 -7.46 17.93
C GLN A 454 -15.64 -6.37 16.91
N LYS A 455 -15.60 -6.75 15.63
CA LYS A 455 -15.41 -5.81 14.52
C LYS A 455 -16.68 -4.99 14.30
N LEU A 456 -16.48 -3.69 14.16
CA LEU A 456 -17.54 -2.70 13.99
C LEU A 456 -17.94 -2.57 12.52
N LYS A 457 -19.22 -2.26 12.29
CA LYS A 457 -19.78 -1.96 10.97
C LYS A 457 -20.17 -0.48 10.90
N SER A 458 -20.20 0.06 9.68
CA SER A 458 -20.68 1.42 9.47
C SER A 458 -22.17 1.48 9.81
N GLY A 459 -22.59 2.46 10.62
CA GLY A 459 -23.96 2.57 11.13
C GLY A 459 -24.13 2.14 12.59
N ASP A 460 -23.16 1.41 13.14
CA ASP A 460 -23.28 0.87 14.51
C ASP A 460 -23.24 1.97 15.57
N GLN A 461 -24.15 1.89 16.53
CA GLN A 461 -24.13 2.70 17.75
C GLN A 461 -23.36 1.96 18.85
N ILE A 462 -22.35 2.59 19.43
CA ILE A 462 -21.41 1.94 20.34
C ILE A 462 -21.41 2.63 21.70
N GLU A 463 -21.59 1.86 22.76
CA GLU A 463 -21.47 2.27 24.15
C GLU A 463 -20.33 1.48 24.81
N ILE A 464 -19.33 2.16 25.36
CA ILE A 464 -18.21 1.52 26.05
C ILE A 464 -18.48 1.48 27.55
N LEU A 465 -18.37 0.29 28.13
CA LEU A 465 -18.47 0.06 29.57
C LEU A 465 -17.06 0.14 30.16
N THR A 466 -16.87 0.98 31.17
CA THR A 466 -15.57 1.17 31.82
C THR A 466 -15.59 0.77 33.30
N SER A 467 -14.46 0.30 33.81
CA SER A 467 -14.26 0.00 35.24
C SER A 467 -12.90 0.47 35.72
N GLN A 468 -12.83 1.08 36.91
CA GLN A 468 -11.57 1.59 37.47
C GLN A 468 -10.56 0.49 37.83
N SER A 469 -11.04 -0.75 38.05
CA SER A 469 -10.18 -1.90 38.37
C SER A 469 -9.51 -2.50 37.14
N GLN A 470 -10.04 -2.21 35.94
CA GLN A 470 -9.54 -2.80 34.71
C GLN A 470 -8.26 -2.10 34.26
N GLN A 471 -7.28 -2.88 33.80
CA GLN A 471 -6.04 -2.39 33.21
C GLN A 471 -5.75 -3.11 31.88
N PRO A 472 -4.96 -2.49 30.98
CA PRO A 472 -4.58 -3.10 29.71
C PRO A 472 -3.85 -4.42 29.90
N GLN A 473 -4.26 -5.43 29.14
CA GLN A 473 -3.63 -6.75 29.12
C GLN A 473 -2.85 -6.95 27.83
N SER A 474 -1.87 -7.85 27.84
CA SER A 474 -1.08 -8.20 26.64
C SER A 474 -1.96 -8.76 25.52
N GLU A 475 -3.03 -9.50 25.86
CA GLU A 475 -3.98 -10.09 24.91
C GLU A 475 -4.71 -9.03 24.05
N TRP A 476 -4.87 -7.81 24.57
CA TRP A 476 -5.55 -6.73 23.85
C TRP A 476 -4.82 -6.32 22.58
N LEU A 477 -3.50 -6.56 22.49
CA LEU A 477 -2.71 -6.33 21.28
C LEU A 477 -3.15 -7.22 20.11
N ASN A 478 -3.77 -8.37 20.40
CA ASN A 478 -4.32 -9.26 19.37
C ASN A 478 -5.69 -8.81 18.88
N TYR A 479 -6.40 -7.96 19.64
CA TYR A 479 -7.75 -7.50 19.32
C TYR A 479 -7.72 -6.19 18.54
N VAL A 480 -6.83 -5.27 18.90
CA VAL A 480 -6.75 -3.95 18.28
C VAL A 480 -6.17 -4.02 16.87
N THR A 481 -6.80 -3.31 15.97
CA THR A 481 -6.30 -3.13 14.60
C THR A 481 -5.67 -1.76 14.40
N THR A 482 -6.03 -0.77 15.22
CA THR A 482 -5.58 0.61 15.01
C THR A 482 -4.19 0.85 15.60
N ALA A 483 -3.39 1.60 14.85
CA ALA A 483 -2.08 2.06 15.28
C ALA A 483 -2.11 2.77 16.63
N LYS A 484 -3.06 3.71 16.78
CA LYS A 484 -3.20 4.54 17.97
C LYS A 484 -3.48 3.68 19.20
N ALA A 485 -4.44 2.76 19.12
CA ALA A 485 -4.75 1.88 20.25
C ALA A 485 -3.54 0.99 20.59
N ARG A 486 -2.91 0.38 19.57
CA ARG A 486 -1.73 -0.48 19.78
C ARG A 486 -0.58 0.25 20.47
N THR A 487 -0.19 1.43 20.00
CA THR A 487 0.88 2.23 20.62
C THR A 487 0.53 2.64 22.04
N LYS A 488 -0.71 3.02 22.32
CA LYS A 488 -1.14 3.41 23.68
C LYS A 488 -1.14 2.21 24.64
N ILE A 489 -1.60 1.03 24.19
CA ILE A 489 -1.56 -0.22 24.96
C ILE A 489 -0.11 -0.62 25.24
N GLU A 490 0.77 -0.63 24.23
CA GLU A 490 2.20 -0.93 24.42
C GLU A 490 2.85 0.04 25.41
N ALA A 491 2.55 1.34 25.32
CA ALA A 491 3.05 2.34 26.26
C ALA A 491 2.50 2.15 27.70
N ALA A 492 1.27 1.68 27.85
CA ALA A 492 0.68 1.35 29.15
C ALA A 492 1.32 0.08 29.75
N LEU A 493 1.48 -0.98 28.96
CA LEU A 493 2.15 -2.22 29.36
C LEU A 493 3.62 -1.97 29.75
N ARG A 494 4.33 -1.13 29.01
CA ARG A 494 5.71 -0.71 29.38
C ARG A 494 5.74 0.02 30.72
N ARG A 495 4.78 0.92 30.99
CA ARG A 495 4.67 1.62 32.28
C ARG A 495 4.35 0.65 33.43
N GLN A 496 3.48 -0.32 33.20
CA GLN A 496 3.16 -1.36 34.19
C GLN A 496 4.39 -2.24 34.47
N ARG A 497 5.08 -2.69 33.42
CA ARG A 497 6.33 -3.46 33.51
C ARG A 497 7.37 -2.72 34.33
N ARG A 498 7.58 -1.42 34.06
CA ARG A 498 8.52 -0.57 34.79
C ARG A 498 8.19 -0.49 36.29
N ARG A 499 6.92 -0.33 36.67
CA ARG A 499 6.49 -0.33 38.08
C ARG A 499 6.77 -1.65 38.79
N ILE A 500 6.56 -2.77 38.10
CA ILE A 500 6.86 -4.11 38.62
C ILE A 500 8.38 -4.28 38.77
N SER A 501 9.17 -3.87 37.77
CA SER A 501 10.63 -3.88 37.84
C SER A 501 11.17 -2.99 38.96
N GLU A 502 10.63 -1.79 39.17
CA GLU A 502 11.02 -0.90 40.28
C GLU A 502 10.73 -1.54 41.65
N ARG A 503 9.63 -2.29 41.79
CA ARG A 503 9.35 -3.09 43.00
C ARG A 503 10.39 -4.20 43.18
N GLY A 504 10.70 -4.95 42.11
CA GLY A 504 11.69 -6.02 42.17
C GLY A 504 13.11 -5.52 42.45
N GLN A 505 13.45 -4.33 41.94
CA GLN A 505 14.70 -3.65 42.27
C GLN A 505 14.76 -3.29 43.76
N LYS A 506 13.70 -2.70 44.31
CA LYS A 506 13.64 -2.40 45.76
C LYS A 506 13.74 -3.66 46.62
N MET A 507 13.07 -4.74 46.22
CA MET A 507 13.18 -6.03 46.92
C MET A 507 14.61 -6.58 46.90
N LEU A 508 15.31 -6.44 45.78
CA LEU A 508 16.71 -6.84 45.64
C LEU A 508 17.64 -5.94 46.48
N GLU A 509 17.40 -4.63 46.48
CA GLU A 509 18.14 -3.64 47.28
C GLU A 509 17.95 -3.88 48.79
N GLU A 510 16.72 -4.08 49.25
CA GLU A 510 16.41 -4.43 50.65
C GLU A 510 17.06 -5.77 51.04
N PHE A 511 17.01 -6.76 50.13
CA PHE A 511 17.63 -8.05 50.36
C PHE A 511 19.15 -7.95 50.47
N ILE A 512 19.82 -7.08 49.70
CA ILE A 512 21.29 -6.93 49.70
C ILE A 512 21.77 -6.00 50.84
N GLY A 513 20.98 -5.00 51.25
CA GLY A 513 21.28 -4.11 52.37
C GLY A 513 22.27 -2.97 52.04
N LYS A 514 23.06 -2.52 53.03
CA LYS A 514 24.00 -1.36 52.91
C LYS A 514 25.19 -1.54 51.96
N GLU A 515 25.38 -2.72 51.37
CA GLU A 515 26.42 -2.93 50.35
C GLU A 515 25.95 -2.34 49.02
N GLN A 516 26.76 -1.48 48.40
CA GLN A 516 26.45 -0.95 47.07
C GLN A 516 26.36 -2.11 46.07
N LEU A 517 25.28 -2.10 45.27
CA LEU A 517 25.11 -3.00 44.14
C LEU A 517 26.18 -2.72 43.08
N ASP A 518 27.33 -3.37 43.18
CA ASP A 518 28.38 -3.29 42.17
C ASP A 518 27.99 -4.06 40.90
N ASN A 519 28.51 -3.61 39.75
CA ASN A 519 28.29 -4.25 38.44
C ASN A 519 28.68 -5.74 38.44
N THR A 520 29.62 -6.15 39.29
CA THR A 520 30.05 -7.55 39.48
C THR A 520 28.98 -8.39 40.16
N LEU A 521 28.24 -7.84 41.12
CA LEU A 521 27.14 -8.52 41.81
C LEU A 521 25.90 -8.66 40.90
N TYR A 522 25.67 -7.67 40.04
CA TYR A 522 24.66 -7.76 38.97
C TYR A 522 24.96 -8.89 37.98
N ASN A 523 26.21 -9.02 37.51
CA ASN A 523 26.55 -10.08 36.57
C ASN A 523 26.44 -11.48 37.22
N LYS A 524 26.75 -11.59 38.52
CA LYS A 524 26.57 -12.84 39.29
C LYS A 524 25.10 -13.21 39.48
N THR A 525 24.25 -12.24 39.82
CA THR A 525 22.79 -12.45 39.95
C THR A 525 22.14 -12.79 38.61
N LEU A 526 22.55 -12.12 37.52
CA LEU A 526 22.10 -12.44 36.15
C LEU A 526 22.47 -13.88 35.75
N ASN A 527 23.70 -14.32 36.03
CA ASN A 527 24.15 -15.69 35.77
C ASN A 527 23.41 -16.73 36.64
N TYR A 528 23.13 -16.41 37.91
CA TYR A 528 22.40 -17.31 38.80
C TYR A 528 20.97 -17.57 38.32
N TYR A 529 20.27 -16.51 37.90
CA TYR A 529 18.90 -16.58 37.40
C TYR A 529 18.78 -16.85 35.89
N LYS A 530 19.92 -17.00 35.18
CA LYS A 530 20.01 -17.20 33.72
C LYS A 530 19.25 -16.14 32.90
N THR A 531 19.26 -14.90 33.38
CA THR A 531 18.63 -13.76 32.70
C THR A 531 19.70 -12.91 32.02
N GLU A 532 19.50 -12.54 30.76
CA GLU A 532 20.48 -11.76 29.99
C GLU A 532 20.46 -10.26 30.31
N LYS A 533 19.30 -9.73 30.72
CA LYS A 533 19.09 -8.29 30.97
C LYS A 533 18.70 -8.00 32.41
N ARG A 534 19.23 -6.89 32.95
CA ARG A 534 18.93 -6.38 34.29
C ARG A 534 17.44 -6.10 34.52
N GLU A 535 16.77 -5.57 33.50
CA GLU A 535 15.33 -5.28 33.57
C GLU A 535 14.47 -6.54 33.71
N ASP A 536 14.90 -7.64 33.08
CA ASP A 536 14.17 -8.92 33.10
C ASP A 536 14.33 -9.60 34.48
N LEU A 537 15.51 -9.48 35.09
CA LEU A 537 15.75 -9.91 36.48
C LEU A 537 14.84 -9.15 37.46
N HIS A 538 14.83 -7.82 37.38
CA HIS A 538 13.99 -6.99 38.24
C HIS A 538 12.51 -7.25 38.03
N TYR A 539 12.09 -7.44 36.78
CA TYR A 539 10.72 -7.78 36.46
C TYR A 539 10.32 -9.15 37.07
N GLY A 540 11.16 -10.18 36.89
CA GLY A 540 10.91 -11.52 37.43
C GLY A 540 10.84 -11.56 38.96
N LEU A 541 11.70 -10.79 39.64
CA LEU A 541 11.65 -10.63 41.10
C LEU A 541 10.39 -9.88 41.57
N GLY A 542 10.01 -8.81 40.86
CA GLY A 542 8.83 -8.00 41.20
C GLY A 542 7.49 -8.67 40.90
N ASN A 543 7.46 -9.56 39.90
CA ASN A 543 6.28 -10.36 39.53
C ASN A 543 6.13 -11.62 40.41
N GLY A 544 7.19 -12.01 41.13
CA GLY A 544 7.22 -13.20 41.98
C GLY A 544 7.56 -14.50 41.26
N ASP A 545 7.89 -14.44 39.96
CA ASP A 545 8.38 -15.58 39.17
C ASP A 545 9.75 -16.05 39.65
N LEU A 546 10.58 -15.10 40.11
CA LEU A 546 11.87 -15.35 40.73
C LEU A 546 11.77 -15.07 42.23
N LYS A 547 12.08 -16.09 43.05
CA LYS A 547 12.17 -15.92 44.50
C LYS A 547 13.60 -15.60 44.91
N LEU A 548 13.74 -14.66 45.84
CA LEU A 548 15.01 -14.39 46.50
C LEU A 548 15.40 -15.59 47.38
N PRO A 549 16.68 -16.01 47.42
CA PRO A 549 17.10 -17.16 48.24
C PRO A 549 17.08 -16.81 49.74
N ASP A 550 16.93 -17.82 50.61
CA ASP A 550 16.84 -17.62 52.07
C ASP A 550 18.09 -17.01 52.74
N SER A 551 19.22 -16.89 52.03
CA SER A 551 20.45 -16.28 52.57
C SER A 551 21.33 -15.69 51.48
N LYS A 552 21.87 -14.48 51.75
CA LYS A 552 22.81 -13.73 50.90
C LYS A 552 24.01 -14.58 50.43
N ASP A 553 24.47 -15.47 51.31
CA ASP A 553 25.57 -16.38 51.09
C ASP A 553 25.37 -17.36 49.93
N LYS A 554 24.13 -17.72 49.55
CA LYS A 554 23.91 -18.62 48.41
C LYS A 554 24.13 -17.94 47.06
N LEU A 555 23.98 -16.62 46.99
CA LEU A 555 24.32 -15.80 45.82
C LEU A 555 25.83 -15.50 45.74
N LEU A 556 26.52 -15.50 46.89
CA LEU A 556 27.95 -15.19 47.00
C LEU A 556 28.85 -16.45 47.02
N LYS A 557 28.34 -17.62 47.46
CA LYS A 557 29.05 -18.90 47.49
C LYS A 557 28.91 -19.64 46.16
N GLN A 558 29.44 -19.06 45.10
CA GLN A 558 30.12 -19.84 44.09
C GLN A 558 31.59 -19.40 44.12
N ARG A 559 32.30 -19.92 45.12
CA ARG A 559 33.77 -19.81 45.22
C ARG A 559 34.38 -20.58 44.06
N GLU A 560 35.10 -19.86 43.21
CA GLU A 560 36.52 -20.13 42.95
C GLU A 560 36.96 -21.59 43.12
N THR A 561 36.74 -22.39 42.08
CA THR A 561 37.66 -23.48 41.76
C THR A 561 37.89 -23.49 40.26
N THR A 562 38.75 -22.57 39.80
CA THR A 562 39.98 -22.83 39.04
C THR A 562 40.46 -21.52 38.40
N GLU A 563 41.66 -21.05 38.78
CA GLU A 563 42.44 -20.11 37.96
C GLU A 563 42.99 -20.83 36.69
N PRO A 564 43.76 -20.15 35.81
CA PRO A 564 43.33 -19.72 34.50
C PRO A 564 44.01 -20.59 33.44
N LYS A 565 43.25 -21.39 32.69
CA LYS A 565 43.76 -21.90 31.42
C LYS A 565 43.52 -20.84 30.36
N GLN A 566 44.61 -20.23 29.91
CA GLN A 566 44.68 -19.70 28.55
C GLN A 566 44.30 -20.83 27.59
N ASP A 567 43.02 -20.94 27.27
CA ASP A 567 42.58 -21.76 26.16
C ASP A 567 42.96 -21.02 24.88
N ASN A 568 44.18 -21.31 24.43
CA ASN A 568 44.68 -21.02 23.10
C ASN A 568 43.57 -21.30 22.08
N LEU A 569 43.15 -20.25 21.37
CA LEU A 569 42.28 -20.33 20.19
C LEU A 569 42.77 -21.39 19.17
N PHE A 570 44.06 -21.72 19.21
CA PHE A 570 44.73 -22.76 18.43
C PHE A 570 44.22 -24.20 18.73
N VAL A 571 43.84 -24.52 19.98
CA VAL A 571 43.40 -25.88 20.37
C VAL A 571 41.94 -26.13 19.97
N ARG A 572 41.10 -25.10 19.92
CA ARG A 572 39.72 -25.19 19.43
C ARG A 572 39.68 -25.40 17.92
N TYR A 573 40.59 -24.76 17.18
CA TYR A 573 40.79 -25.00 15.75
C TYR A 573 41.31 -26.44 15.47
N MET A 574 42.19 -26.97 16.32
CA MET A 574 42.77 -28.29 16.15
C MET A 574 41.85 -29.46 16.57
N LYS A 575 40.91 -29.25 17.52
CA LYS A 575 39.88 -30.24 17.88
C LYS A 575 38.73 -30.32 16.89
N GLN A 576 38.41 -29.20 16.22
CA GLN A 576 37.40 -29.19 15.15
C GLN A 576 37.94 -29.84 13.86
N ALA A 577 39.26 -29.82 13.66
CA ALA A 577 39.94 -30.54 12.56
C ALA A 577 40.11 -32.06 12.79
N MET A 578 39.91 -32.56 14.02
CA MET A 578 40.18 -33.98 14.38
C MET A 578 38.94 -34.79 14.80
N SER A 579 37.74 -34.19 14.81
CA SER A 579 36.47 -34.89 15.13
C SER A 579 35.65 -35.29 13.90
N GLY A 580 36.17 -35.06 12.68
CA GLY A 580 35.53 -35.40 11.41
C GLY A 580 35.89 -36.76 10.83
N PHE A 581 36.36 -37.74 11.62
CA PHE A 581 36.74 -39.06 11.11
C PHE A 581 36.13 -40.24 11.89
N LYS A 582 35.45 -41.12 11.12
CA LYS A 582 34.88 -42.46 11.40
C LYS A 582 33.47 -42.44 12.04
N LYS A 583 32.46 -43.16 11.52
CA LYS A 583 32.44 -44.37 10.66
C LYS A 583 31.04 -44.51 10.02
N ALA A 584 30.97 -44.85 8.73
CA ALA A 584 29.82 -45.53 8.12
C ALA A 584 30.02 -47.05 8.19
N PRO A 585 28.97 -47.88 8.03
CA PRO A 585 29.11 -49.25 7.58
C PRO A 585 28.64 -49.44 6.11
N GLU A 586 29.60 -49.93 5.32
CA GLU A 586 29.57 -51.01 4.32
C GLU A 586 28.53 -51.12 3.18
N GLU A 587 29.06 -50.85 1.97
CA GLU A 587 29.13 -51.67 0.74
C GLU A 587 27.92 -52.42 0.16
N SER A 588 27.61 -52.16 -1.12
CA SER A 588 28.06 -53.05 -2.21
C SER A 588 27.92 -52.45 -3.63
N LYS A 589 29.08 -52.32 -4.30
CA LYS A 589 29.42 -52.56 -5.71
C LYS A 589 28.69 -51.82 -6.87
N GLY A 590 29.43 -50.86 -7.44
CA GLY A 590 30.00 -51.00 -8.79
C GLY A 590 29.22 -50.42 -9.98
N VAL A 591 29.72 -49.33 -10.57
CA VAL A 591 30.48 -49.27 -11.84
C VAL A 591 30.76 -47.80 -12.15
N ALA A 592 32.02 -47.51 -12.46
CA ALA A 592 32.55 -46.18 -12.75
C ALA A 592 32.27 -45.76 -14.21
N VAL A 593 31.92 -44.48 -14.44
CA VAL A 593 32.35 -43.73 -15.63
C VAL A 593 32.58 -42.24 -15.27
N ALA A 594 33.85 -41.86 -15.40
CA ALA A 594 34.48 -40.58 -15.75
C ALA A 594 33.85 -39.21 -15.37
N GLU A 595 34.64 -38.47 -14.56
CA GLU A 595 35.16 -37.09 -14.77
C GLU A 595 34.30 -35.98 -15.39
N GLY A 596 34.27 -34.83 -14.73
CA GLY A 596 34.20 -33.53 -15.41
C GLY A 596 33.44 -32.40 -14.71
N ASN A 597 34.21 -31.39 -14.29
CA ASN A 597 33.85 -29.97 -14.11
C ASN A 597 33.23 -29.50 -12.78
N SER A 598 34.14 -28.92 -11.99
CA SER A 598 34.00 -27.72 -11.15
C SER A 598 32.83 -26.81 -11.55
N LYS A 599 31.85 -26.65 -10.65
CA LYS A 599 30.86 -25.58 -10.73
C LYS A 599 31.50 -24.27 -10.28
N GLU A 600 31.84 -23.45 -11.26
CA GLU A 600 31.93 -22.01 -11.11
C GLU A 600 30.61 -21.48 -10.51
N THR A 601 30.70 -20.70 -9.44
CA THR A 601 29.60 -19.90 -8.92
C THR A 601 29.38 -18.73 -9.86
N VAL A 602 28.53 -18.92 -10.87
CA VAL A 602 28.06 -17.84 -11.74
C VAL A 602 27.18 -16.91 -10.90
N GLY A 603 27.61 -15.66 -10.72
CA GLY A 603 26.79 -14.60 -10.13
C GLY A 603 25.53 -14.39 -10.96
N ILE A 604 24.36 -14.34 -10.32
CA ILE A 604 23.08 -14.10 -10.98
C ILE A 604 23.07 -12.64 -11.46
N ASP A 605 23.00 -12.44 -12.78
CA ASP A 605 22.97 -11.10 -13.37
C ASP A 605 21.55 -10.52 -13.32
N ASN A 606 21.36 -9.45 -12.53
CA ASN A 606 20.07 -8.77 -12.36
C ASN A 606 19.59 -8.02 -13.62
N LYS A 607 20.43 -7.92 -14.66
CA LYS A 607 20.09 -7.21 -15.91
C LYS A 607 19.50 -8.12 -16.98
N SER A 608 19.69 -9.43 -16.89
CA SER A 608 19.20 -10.40 -17.87
C SER A 608 17.92 -11.09 -17.37
N VAL A 609 17.12 -11.61 -18.31
CA VAL A 609 15.93 -12.39 -17.98
C VAL A 609 16.39 -13.74 -17.45
N TYR A 610 16.10 -14.01 -16.18
CA TYR A 610 16.41 -15.27 -15.54
C TYR A 610 15.43 -16.35 -16.02
N LYS A 611 15.94 -17.27 -16.85
CA LYS A 611 15.16 -18.41 -17.30
C LYS A 611 15.00 -19.39 -16.15
N LEU A 612 13.76 -19.53 -15.71
CA LEU A 612 13.37 -20.58 -14.78
C LEU A 612 13.49 -21.89 -15.57
N GLN A 613 14.37 -22.78 -15.13
CA GLN A 613 14.67 -24.02 -15.85
C GLN A 613 14.76 -25.18 -14.87
N GLU A 614 14.42 -26.35 -15.38
CA GLU A 614 14.61 -27.61 -14.70
C GLU A 614 15.76 -28.36 -15.37
N VAL A 615 16.80 -28.68 -14.58
CA VAL A 615 17.89 -29.55 -15.05
C VAL A 615 18.03 -30.68 -14.04
N ASN A 616 17.85 -31.93 -14.50
CA ASN A 616 18.02 -33.15 -13.70
C ASN A 616 17.24 -33.16 -12.37
N PHE A 617 15.92 -32.91 -12.41
CA PHE A 617 15.01 -32.89 -11.25
C PHE A 617 15.31 -31.84 -10.16
N LYS A 618 16.27 -30.95 -10.40
CA LYS A 618 16.56 -29.80 -9.54
C LYS A 618 16.09 -28.52 -10.22
N LYS A 619 15.22 -27.79 -9.53
CA LYS A 619 14.75 -26.47 -9.95
C LYS A 619 15.86 -25.46 -9.63
N ASN A 620 16.11 -24.53 -10.55
CA ASN A 620 16.97 -23.37 -10.27
C ASN A 620 16.25 -22.26 -9.47
N PHE A 621 15.03 -22.54 -8.98
CA PHE A 621 14.16 -21.58 -8.30
C PHE A 621 13.26 -22.24 -7.27
N ILE A 622 12.72 -21.43 -6.35
CA ILE A 622 11.74 -21.80 -5.33
C ILE A 622 10.40 -21.16 -5.69
N VAL A 623 9.31 -21.91 -5.56
CA VAL A 623 7.96 -21.36 -5.75
C VAL A 623 7.47 -20.79 -4.43
N ALA A 624 7.10 -19.51 -4.43
CA ALA A 624 6.62 -18.86 -3.22
C ALA A 624 5.27 -19.47 -2.76
N PRO A 625 5.16 -19.92 -1.49
CA PRO A 625 3.94 -20.54 -0.98
C PRO A 625 2.76 -19.55 -0.90
N CYS A 626 3.03 -18.25 -0.84
CA CYS A 626 2.01 -17.19 -0.71
C CYS A 626 1.17 -16.93 -1.97
N CYS A 627 1.63 -17.33 -3.16
CA CYS A 627 0.88 -17.12 -4.41
C CYS A 627 0.92 -18.31 -5.36
N ASN A 628 1.71 -19.33 -5.03
CA ASN A 628 1.88 -20.60 -5.74
C ASN A 628 1.80 -20.46 -7.28
N PRO A 629 2.74 -19.71 -7.89
CA PRO A 629 2.75 -19.48 -9.33
C PRO A 629 2.95 -20.78 -10.11
N LEU A 630 2.20 -20.92 -11.20
CA LEU A 630 2.27 -22.04 -12.14
C LEU A 630 3.03 -21.62 -13.42
N PRO A 631 3.67 -22.57 -14.11
CA PRO A 631 4.22 -22.32 -15.45
C PRO A 631 3.17 -21.74 -16.41
N GLY A 632 3.45 -20.53 -16.91
CA GLY A 632 2.53 -19.72 -17.72
C GLY A 632 1.87 -18.56 -16.97
N ASP A 633 1.97 -18.49 -15.63
CA ASP A 633 1.54 -17.32 -14.87
C ASP A 633 2.54 -16.16 -15.04
N ASP A 634 2.06 -14.91 -15.02
CA ASP A 634 2.92 -13.72 -14.97
C ASP A 634 3.71 -13.67 -13.64
N VAL A 635 5.03 -13.86 -13.71
CA VAL A 635 5.91 -13.95 -12.53
C VAL A 635 7.10 -12.98 -12.57
N PHE A 636 7.71 -12.81 -11.40
CA PHE A 636 9.02 -12.21 -11.21
C PHE A 636 9.82 -13.01 -10.16
N GLY A 637 11.14 -12.89 -10.19
CA GLY A 637 12.04 -13.54 -9.24
C GLY A 637 12.55 -12.58 -8.17
N PHE A 638 12.69 -13.09 -6.95
CA PHE A 638 13.33 -12.43 -5.83
C PHE A 638 14.53 -13.27 -5.35
N ILE A 639 15.73 -12.69 -5.33
CA ILE A 639 16.93 -13.39 -4.85
C ILE A 639 16.89 -13.38 -3.31
N THR A 640 16.78 -14.56 -2.69
CA THR A 640 16.82 -14.75 -1.23
C THR A 640 18.22 -14.58 -0.64
N ASP A 641 18.36 -14.50 0.70
CA ASP A 641 19.67 -14.30 1.34
C ASP A 641 20.65 -15.47 1.11
N LYS A 642 20.11 -16.63 0.70
CA LYS A 642 20.86 -17.82 0.31
C LYS A 642 21.24 -17.84 -1.18
N ASN A 643 20.98 -16.73 -1.88
CA ASN A 643 21.23 -16.57 -3.32
C ASN A 643 20.41 -17.51 -4.21
N GLU A 644 19.21 -17.90 -3.76
CA GLU A 644 18.25 -18.69 -4.52
C GLU A 644 17.11 -17.79 -5.03
N VAL A 645 16.64 -18.01 -6.25
CA VAL A 645 15.54 -17.22 -6.85
C VAL A 645 14.20 -17.75 -6.38
N GLU A 646 13.48 -16.99 -5.57
CA GLU A 646 12.10 -17.24 -5.17
C GLU A 646 11.13 -16.56 -6.16
N VAL A 647 10.19 -17.32 -6.71
CA VAL A 647 9.28 -16.87 -7.78
C VAL A 647 7.93 -16.51 -7.19
N HIS A 648 7.50 -15.28 -7.47
CA HIS A 648 6.20 -14.75 -7.06
C HIS A 648 5.38 -14.36 -8.29
N LYS A 649 4.05 -14.47 -8.19
CA LYS A 649 3.13 -13.83 -9.14
C LYS A 649 3.31 -12.32 -9.07
N ARG A 650 3.23 -11.63 -10.22
CA ARG A 650 3.36 -10.16 -10.26
C ARG A 650 2.33 -9.43 -9.41
N SER A 651 1.13 -10.00 -9.27
CA SER A 651 0.01 -9.48 -8.46
C SER A 651 0.04 -9.91 -6.98
N CYS A 652 1.05 -10.66 -6.54
CA CYS A 652 1.15 -11.13 -5.15
C CYS A 652 1.37 -9.95 -4.18
N GLU A 653 0.57 -9.82 -3.12
CA GLU A 653 0.74 -8.76 -2.11
C GLU A 653 2.11 -8.79 -1.42
N THR A 654 2.56 -9.98 -1.01
CA THR A 654 3.91 -10.20 -0.48
C THR A 654 4.96 -9.84 -1.52
N GLY A 655 4.71 -10.19 -2.78
CA GLY A 655 5.57 -9.85 -3.89
C GLY A 655 5.70 -8.35 -4.10
N ILE A 656 4.60 -7.60 -4.00
CA ILE A 656 4.61 -6.12 -4.06
C ILE A 656 5.44 -5.54 -2.92
N LYS A 657 5.31 -6.07 -1.69
CA LYS A 657 6.15 -5.66 -0.55
C LYS A 657 7.63 -5.90 -0.84
N LEU A 658 8.00 -7.08 -1.34
CA LEU A 658 9.38 -7.39 -1.73
C LEU A 658 9.89 -6.48 -2.84
N LYS A 659 9.03 -6.13 -3.82
CA LYS A 659 9.39 -5.22 -4.90
C LYS A 659 9.76 -3.83 -4.39
N SER A 660 8.93 -3.28 -3.51
CA SER A 660 9.17 -1.98 -2.88
C SER A 660 10.37 -2.02 -1.94
N SER A 661 10.51 -3.12 -1.17
CA SER A 661 11.53 -3.23 -0.12
C SER A 661 12.93 -3.60 -0.60
N PHE A 662 13.04 -4.40 -1.66
CA PHE A 662 14.29 -4.98 -2.11
C PHE A 662 14.41 -4.92 -3.64
N GLY A 663 14.18 -3.73 -4.19
CA GLY A 663 14.23 -3.43 -5.62
C GLY A 663 15.40 -4.04 -6.40
N GLU A 664 16.57 -4.10 -5.77
CA GLU A 664 17.82 -4.52 -6.42
C GLU A 664 18.00 -6.04 -6.45
N ARG A 665 17.23 -6.78 -5.66
CA ARG A 665 17.23 -8.25 -5.61
C ARG A 665 16.13 -8.86 -6.48
N ILE A 666 15.42 -8.02 -7.24
CA ILE A 666 14.37 -8.45 -8.17
C ILE A 666 15.01 -8.77 -9.51
N VAL A 667 14.64 -9.90 -10.07
CA VAL A 667 15.06 -10.32 -11.40
C VAL A 667 13.84 -10.60 -12.27
N ALA A 668 13.88 -10.15 -13.52
CA ALA A 668 12.87 -10.52 -14.50
C ALA A 668 12.99 -12.01 -14.79
N THR A 669 11.89 -12.75 -14.72
CA THR A 669 11.90 -14.21 -14.91
C THR A 669 11.04 -14.62 -16.09
N GLU A 670 11.46 -15.65 -16.80
CA GLU A 670 10.71 -16.30 -17.88
C GLU A 670 10.61 -17.79 -17.58
N TRP A 671 9.44 -18.38 -17.80
CA TRP A 671 9.23 -19.81 -17.67
C TRP A 671 9.92 -20.56 -18.81
N GLY A 672 10.75 -21.56 -18.48
CA GLY A 672 11.28 -22.52 -19.45
C GLY A 672 10.30 -23.66 -19.76
N ASP A 673 10.80 -24.73 -20.38
CA ASP A 673 10.01 -25.93 -20.65
C ASP A 673 9.88 -26.82 -19.40
N TYR A 674 8.64 -27.05 -18.95
CA TYR A 674 8.33 -27.90 -17.80
C TYR A 674 7.44 -29.05 -18.21
N LYS A 675 7.94 -30.28 -18.08
CA LYS A 675 7.17 -31.49 -18.39
C LYS A 675 7.13 -32.52 -17.26
N GLN A 676 7.90 -32.33 -16.18
CA GLN A 676 8.13 -33.40 -15.20
C GLN A 676 7.58 -33.13 -13.79
N TYR A 677 7.48 -31.88 -13.32
CA TYR A 677 6.86 -31.55 -12.03
C TYR A 677 5.39 -31.16 -12.17
N SER A 678 4.58 -31.60 -11.21
CA SER A 678 3.21 -31.13 -11.02
C SER A 678 3.12 -30.17 -9.85
N PHE A 679 2.23 -29.20 -9.98
CA PHE A 679 1.98 -28.14 -9.02
C PHE A 679 0.54 -28.23 -8.53
N LEU A 680 0.30 -27.96 -7.26
CA LEU A 680 -1.05 -27.97 -6.71
C LEU A 680 -1.82 -26.72 -7.17
N SER A 681 -2.94 -26.89 -7.82
CA SER A 681 -3.88 -25.84 -8.22
C SER A 681 -5.25 -26.11 -7.61
N SER A 682 -6.00 -25.05 -7.33
CA SER A 682 -7.34 -25.12 -6.76
C SER A 682 -8.34 -24.54 -7.74
N ILE A 683 -9.39 -25.29 -8.08
CA ILE A 683 -10.44 -24.89 -9.01
C ILE A 683 -11.75 -24.81 -8.22
N VAL A 684 -12.35 -23.63 -8.18
CA VAL A 684 -13.67 -23.37 -7.59
C VAL A 684 -14.72 -23.43 -8.69
N PHE A 685 -15.82 -24.10 -8.40
CA PHE A 685 -16.93 -24.22 -9.33
C PHE A 685 -18.26 -24.11 -8.58
N THR A 686 -19.22 -23.40 -9.17
CA THR A 686 -20.56 -23.22 -8.60
C THR A 686 -21.62 -23.53 -9.64
N GLY A 687 -22.80 -23.94 -9.19
CA GLY A 687 -23.88 -24.28 -10.09
C GLY A 687 -25.18 -24.63 -9.39
N ILE A 688 -26.17 -25.01 -10.19
CA ILE A 688 -27.47 -25.50 -9.73
C ILE A 688 -27.36 -26.99 -9.44
N ASP A 689 -27.69 -27.37 -8.21
CA ASP A 689 -27.58 -28.75 -7.75
C ASP A 689 -28.62 -29.63 -8.45
N ARG A 690 -28.14 -30.71 -9.04
CA ARG A 690 -28.96 -31.73 -9.68
C ARG A 690 -28.40 -33.10 -9.37
N ILE A 691 -29.29 -34.08 -9.33
CA ILE A 691 -28.94 -35.46 -9.02
C ILE A 691 -27.81 -35.94 -9.95
N GLY A 692 -26.69 -36.34 -9.35
CA GLY A 692 -25.54 -36.88 -10.07
C GLY A 692 -24.55 -35.85 -10.64
N ILE A 693 -24.72 -34.54 -10.38
CA ILE A 693 -23.85 -33.48 -10.93
C ILE A 693 -22.36 -33.72 -10.66
N LEU A 694 -22.00 -34.13 -9.44
CA LEU A 694 -20.62 -34.40 -9.06
C LEU A 694 -20.01 -35.54 -9.90
N ASN A 695 -20.80 -36.58 -10.18
CA ASN A 695 -20.36 -37.71 -10.99
C ASN A 695 -20.13 -37.27 -12.45
N THR A 696 -21.03 -36.43 -13.00
CA THR A 696 -20.88 -35.87 -14.35
C THR A 696 -19.61 -35.01 -14.47
N ILE A 697 -19.30 -34.22 -13.44
CA ILE A 697 -18.09 -33.40 -13.41
C ILE A 697 -16.84 -34.29 -13.33
N LEU A 698 -16.82 -35.29 -12.44
CA LEU A 698 -15.70 -36.22 -12.29
C LEU A 698 -15.46 -37.05 -13.55
N SER A 699 -16.51 -37.56 -14.20
CA SER A 699 -16.37 -38.33 -15.43
C SER A 699 -15.76 -37.48 -16.54
N LYS A 700 -16.21 -36.21 -16.68
CA LYS A 700 -15.68 -35.28 -17.70
C LYS A 700 -14.22 -34.89 -17.46
N LEU A 701 -13.80 -34.83 -16.19
CA LEU A 701 -12.41 -34.60 -15.84
C LEU A 701 -11.52 -35.81 -16.17
N SER A 702 -12.04 -37.02 -16.01
CA SER A 702 -11.29 -38.27 -16.20
C SER A 702 -11.10 -38.73 -17.65
N GLU A 703 -11.84 -38.16 -18.62
CA GLU A 703 -11.88 -38.66 -20.00
C GLU A 703 -10.56 -38.49 -20.78
N ASP A 704 -9.83 -37.38 -20.63
CA ASP A 704 -8.67 -37.09 -21.50
C ASP A 704 -7.39 -36.63 -20.79
N ILE A 705 -7.44 -36.33 -19.49
CA ILE A 705 -6.27 -35.83 -18.75
C ILE A 705 -6.11 -36.65 -17.48
N VAL A 706 -4.96 -37.30 -17.34
CA VAL A 706 -4.57 -37.96 -16.09
C VAL A 706 -4.16 -36.90 -15.08
N VAL A 707 -5.15 -36.31 -14.40
CA VAL A 707 -4.93 -35.31 -13.36
C VAL A 707 -5.04 -35.97 -12.00
N ASN A 708 -4.01 -35.79 -11.16
CA ASN A 708 -4.06 -36.29 -9.80
C ASN A 708 -4.86 -35.32 -8.90
N ILE A 709 -6.08 -35.72 -8.54
CA ILE A 709 -6.97 -35.00 -7.63
C ILE A 709 -6.56 -35.29 -6.18
N LYS A 710 -6.07 -34.28 -5.47
CA LYS A 710 -5.66 -34.38 -4.07
C LYS A 710 -6.85 -34.38 -3.11
N SER A 711 -7.82 -33.50 -3.35
CA SER A 711 -9.03 -33.41 -2.53
C SER A 711 -10.16 -32.73 -3.29
N VAL A 712 -11.38 -33.08 -2.90
CA VAL A 712 -12.63 -32.55 -3.43
C VAL A 712 -13.51 -32.16 -2.26
N ASN A 713 -13.91 -30.90 -2.17
CA ASN A 713 -14.89 -30.45 -1.20
C ASN A 713 -16.09 -29.89 -1.95
N VAL A 714 -17.29 -30.39 -1.67
CA VAL A 714 -18.53 -29.90 -2.29
C VAL A 714 -19.56 -29.70 -1.19
N THR A 715 -20.17 -28.54 -1.20
CA THR A 715 -21.26 -28.15 -0.29
C THR A 715 -22.45 -27.70 -1.10
N SER A 716 -23.64 -28.15 -0.74
CA SER A 716 -24.89 -27.72 -1.38
C SER A 716 -25.76 -27.01 -0.34
N LYS A 717 -26.32 -25.86 -0.72
CA LYS A 717 -27.24 -25.08 0.10
C LYS A 717 -28.30 -24.45 -0.78
N ASP A 718 -29.56 -24.65 -0.42
CA ASP A 718 -30.73 -24.07 -1.10
C ASP A 718 -30.78 -24.35 -2.62
N GLY A 719 -30.31 -25.53 -3.05
CA GLY A 719 -30.29 -25.94 -4.46
C GLY A 719 -29.13 -25.38 -5.29
N ILE A 720 -28.18 -24.69 -4.66
CA ILE A 720 -26.94 -24.23 -5.28
C ILE A 720 -25.79 -25.02 -4.66
N PHE A 721 -24.92 -25.59 -5.49
CA PHE A 721 -23.70 -26.23 -5.03
C PHE A 721 -22.49 -25.33 -5.27
N GLU A 722 -21.56 -25.39 -4.33
CA GLU A 722 -20.24 -24.79 -4.40
C GLU A 722 -19.22 -25.89 -4.12
N GLY A 723 -18.23 -26.01 -5.01
CA GLY A 723 -17.21 -27.04 -4.93
C GLY A 723 -15.81 -26.50 -5.16
N THR A 724 -14.83 -27.16 -4.56
CA THR A 724 -13.41 -26.92 -4.72
C THR A 724 -12.67 -28.23 -5.04
N PHE A 725 -11.99 -28.24 -6.19
CA PHE A 725 -11.06 -29.29 -6.58
C PHE A 725 -9.62 -28.84 -6.30
N HIS A 726 -8.86 -29.64 -5.58
CA HIS A 726 -7.41 -29.48 -5.47
C HIS A 726 -6.73 -30.51 -6.38
N VAL A 727 -6.08 -30.04 -7.45
CA VAL A 727 -5.54 -30.87 -8.53
C VAL A 727 -4.07 -30.57 -8.78
N HIS A 728 -3.30 -31.60 -9.10
CA HIS A 728 -1.91 -31.44 -9.53
C HIS A 728 -1.85 -31.26 -11.06
N VAL A 729 -1.33 -30.12 -11.50
CA VAL A 729 -1.26 -29.69 -12.91
C VAL A 729 0.16 -29.31 -13.29
N HIS A 730 0.53 -29.42 -14.56
CA HIS A 730 1.88 -29.07 -15.02
C HIS A 730 1.95 -27.62 -15.52
N SER A 731 0.88 -27.13 -16.13
CA SER A 731 0.81 -25.79 -16.72
C SER A 731 -0.50 -25.06 -16.42
N VAL A 732 -0.54 -23.75 -16.67
CA VAL A 732 -1.78 -22.96 -16.70
C VAL A 732 -2.71 -23.42 -17.83
N GLU A 733 -2.17 -23.90 -18.95
CA GLU A 733 -2.96 -24.44 -20.06
C GLU A 733 -3.78 -25.65 -19.62
N ASP A 734 -3.18 -26.56 -18.84
CA ASP A 734 -3.90 -27.71 -18.27
C ASP A 734 -5.09 -27.25 -17.42
N VAL A 735 -4.88 -26.24 -16.57
CA VAL A 735 -5.95 -25.68 -15.72
C VAL A 735 -7.06 -25.07 -16.58
N ASN A 736 -6.71 -24.30 -17.61
CA ASN A 736 -7.69 -23.68 -18.49
C ASN A 736 -8.50 -24.73 -19.27
N ILE A 737 -7.87 -25.83 -19.68
CA ILE A 737 -8.58 -26.96 -20.29
C ILE A 737 -9.54 -27.58 -19.28
N LEU A 738 -9.12 -27.83 -18.04
CA LEU A 738 -9.99 -28.37 -16.98
C LEU A 738 -11.17 -27.43 -16.70
N ILE A 739 -10.93 -26.12 -16.57
CA ILE A 739 -11.97 -25.11 -16.37
C ILE A 739 -12.97 -25.15 -17.52
N SER A 740 -12.50 -25.17 -18.77
CA SER A 740 -13.38 -25.19 -19.95
C SER A 740 -14.24 -26.46 -20.02
N LYS A 741 -13.74 -27.60 -19.50
CA LYS A 741 -14.49 -28.85 -19.44
C LYS A 741 -15.55 -28.83 -18.35
N ILE A 742 -15.20 -28.35 -17.15
CA ILE A 742 -16.17 -28.23 -16.05
C ILE A 742 -17.27 -27.23 -16.44
N ALA A 743 -16.91 -26.13 -17.09
CA ALA A 743 -17.88 -25.12 -17.55
C ALA A 743 -18.86 -25.64 -18.62
N LYS A 744 -18.50 -26.69 -19.37
CA LYS A 744 -19.39 -27.35 -20.35
C LYS A 744 -20.40 -28.31 -19.71
N VAL A 745 -20.26 -28.61 -18.42
CA VAL A 745 -21.20 -29.48 -17.72
C VAL A 745 -22.48 -28.69 -17.44
N ASP A 746 -23.60 -29.16 -17.99
CA ASP A 746 -24.90 -28.54 -17.73
C ASP A 746 -25.16 -28.42 -16.22
N GLY A 747 -25.65 -27.26 -15.77
CA GLY A 747 -25.87 -26.96 -14.36
C GLY A 747 -24.69 -26.29 -13.66
N VAL A 748 -23.48 -26.27 -14.23
CA VAL A 748 -22.38 -25.42 -13.73
C VAL A 748 -22.57 -24.00 -14.26
N THR A 749 -22.56 -23.00 -13.38
CA THR A 749 -22.71 -21.58 -13.74
C THR A 749 -21.38 -20.86 -13.82
N THR A 750 -20.48 -21.08 -12.86
CA THR A 750 -19.17 -20.41 -12.85
C THR A 750 -18.08 -21.40 -12.47
N VAL A 751 -16.93 -21.26 -13.12
CA VAL A 751 -15.72 -22.04 -12.83
C VAL A 751 -14.52 -21.11 -12.93
N HIS A 752 -13.71 -21.06 -11.89
CA HIS A 752 -12.50 -20.25 -11.89
C HIS A 752 -11.41 -20.90 -11.03
N ARG A 753 -10.16 -20.55 -11.30
CA ARG A 753 -9.04 -20.93 -10.45
C ARG A 753 -9.03 -20.07 -9.19
N ALA A 754 -8.96 -20.69 -8.01
CA ALA A 754 -8.80 -19.95 -6.77
C ALA A 754 -7.35 -19.46 -6.62
N LEU A 755 -7.21 -18.20 -6.20
CA LEU A 755 -5.97 -17.70 -5.60
C LEU A 755 -6.01 -18.13 -4.13
N ILE A 756 -5.12 -19.05 -3.74
CA ILE A 756 -4.95 -19.43 -2.32
C ILE A 756 -4.16 -18.34 -1.62
#